data_AF-K2HUV7-F1
#
_entry.id   AF-K2HUV7-F1
#
_cell.length_a   1.000
_cell.length_b   1.000
_cell.length_c   1.000
_cell.angle_alpha   90.00
_cell.angle_beta   90.00
_cell.angle_gamma   90.00
#
_symmetry.space_group_name_H-M   'P 1'
#
loop_
_entity.id
_entity.type
_entity.pdbx_description
1 polymer ?
#
loop_
_entity_poly.entity_id
_entity_poly.type
_entity_poly.pdbx_seq_one_letter_code
_entity_poly.pdbx_strand_id
1 'polypeptide(L)'
;MENILNVNIPFDVSLLDKVINTAIQTRDIEEMKKAQMILLEFINRNDTYLKVPGIMEVSQSIITKIYAMDILKRKLEYGWNSIGEETKKGIKEYVNEQINKVCNEEAYGLINKMNEIIVIFIMKEWDTKWFTFSEDIIRNGFINEKKCKNSIDIFEILSEEIEKETRITGRRIDIGEHRKKIIEYLMKVSECSENNEMVEHSLKTVQEYIKMMTEEEKKEMRMMERIINIMQRRINENIEKEGNECIYNLIEGTKEGNEMIWYFMRYIRESNKINQIKERSFRIEGKINIMKEVMIITKLIKCSDIMKRRTDIEEGINYLINCMKIEDKEIYYNIIDGIEFYLRKNNETINKREEKYHLIIGKEIIKRHEEKKEAIDVIEKGMKRKRKVEDILSLINECTERIINYIFDIEPMYIEKMIDEIIQSNNSTEIKSMSYYVSQTMNKYDIEIRRIIFVKINDILMDKIDKEKNKTNRIKLFEGILEIIDGSYEVMMKSNEMLKIMIKKMEEIIISEEGEIRKKVIISLKQLHDNCGIVYYKMGIISCMNFERIEGIIKILNEEEQEEIYESLGIISKYLPIERVKEYGELVIGKIVKNIKRNIKRLMSEEVFNEKEVIESIERIKWYFKGGNTTNKEYMKENVDNLMTIYKKINQILKEKNEENISRRSFIEITRRINEILITYIKIITNQERRKFIEEYNGIIIEGYCIRNKEERDSTVIWIYYHLINELEEESKKQISVYYHYIIEKTIEIIQGDNISYPDIREALFSFIRIVIEYCSEVICASNPQDMFYLIDLINWGNQHHNRHINEESSEALNILLTKSFIMRNVNLMGIIKEKYNSIVIGLINASAEC
;
A
#
# COMPACT_ATOMS: atom_id res chain seq x y z
N MET A 1 18.51 2.69 -45.34
CA MET A 1 18.48 1.89 -44.10
C MET A 1 18.04 0.45 -44.38
N GLU A 2 16.93 0.24 -45.09
CA GLU A 2 16.35 -1.10 -45.36
C GLU A 2 17.28 -2.08 -46.09
N ASN A 3 18.28 -1.60 -46.83
CA ASN A 3 19.25 -2.46 -47.51
C ASN A 3 20.04 -3.39 -46.57
N ILE A 4 20.12 -3.12 -45.26
CA ILE A 4 20.72 -4.06 -44.30
C ILE A 4 19.91 -5.37 -44.18
N LEU A 5 18.62 -5.34 -44.54
CA LEU A 5 17.71 -6.49 -44.57
C LEU A 5 17.77 -7.23 -45.91
N ASN A 6 18.52 -6.76 -46.91
CA ASN A 6 18.57 -7.46 -48.19
C ASN A 6 19.60 -8.59 -48.17
N VAL A 7 19.17 -9.83 -48.42
CA VAL A 7 20.03 -11.03 -48.41
C VAL A 7 20.82 -11.19 -49.72
N ASN A 8 20.36 -10.54 -50.79
CA ASN A 8 20.90 -10.68 -52.14
C ASN A 8 22.04 -9.69 -52.44
N ILE A 9 22.41 -8.84 -51.47
CA ILE A 9 23.44 -7.81 -51.61
C ILE A 9 24.54 -8.09 -50.57
N PRO A 10 25.83 -7.85 -50.89
CA PRO A 10 26.90 -7.90 -49.90
C PRO A 10 26.59 -7.04 -48.68
N PHE A 11 26.84 -7.58 -47.49
CA PHE A 11 26.51 -6.89 -46.25
C PHE A 11 27.45 -5.69 -46.00
N ASP A 12 26.86 -4.50 -45.87
CA ASP A 12 27.60 -3.25 -45.65
C ASP A 12 27.60 -2.87 -44.14
N VAL A 13 28.76 -3.01 -43.51
CA VAL A 13 28.97 -2.67 -42.09
C VAL A 13 28.90 -1.16 -41.84
N SER A 14 29.35 -0.33 -42.78
CA SER A 14 29.27 1.14 -42.66
C SER A 14 27.82 1.63 -42.75
N LEU A 15 26.97 0.93 -43.51
CA LEU A 15 25.54 1.19 -43.51
C LEU A 15 24.90 0.80 -42.17
N LEU A 16 25.28 -0.33 -41.57
CA LEU A 16 24.81 -0.73 -40.23
C LEU A 16 25.17 0.32 -39.17
N ASP A 17 26.42 0.82 -39.17
CA ASP A 17 26.87 1.89 -38.27
C ASP A 17 25.97 3.13 -38.39
N LYS A 18 25.61 3.52 -39.62
CA LYS A 18 24.70 4.64 -39.87
C LYS A 18 23.30 4.38 -39.32
N VAL A 19 22.73 3.19 -39.55
CA VAL A 19 21.37 2.85 -39.05
C VAL A 19 21.34 2.87 -37.52
N ILE A 20 22.35 2.33 -36.86
CA ILE A 20 22.46 2.32 -35.39
C ILE A 20 22.60 3.74 -34.84
N ASN A 21 23.44 4.58 -35.45
CA ASN A 21 23.56 5.99 -35.06
C ASN A 21 22.23 6.74 -35.23
N THR A 22 21.50 6.52 -36.33
CA THR A 22 20.17 7.11 -36.54
C THR A 22 19.16 6.64 -35.49
N ALA A 23 19.21 5.38 -35.07
CA ALA A 23 18.31 4.84 -34.04
C ALA A 23 18.53 5.41 -32.62
N ILE A 24 19.68 6.03 -32.37
CA ILE A 24 20.09 6.49 -31.04
C ILE A 24 20.21 8.02 -30.95
N GLN A 25 20.74 8.67 -32.00
CA GLN A 25 21.18 10.08 -31.92
C GLN A 25 20.28 11.05 -32.68
N THR A 26 19.38 10.57 -33.53
CA THR A 26 18.51 11.43 -34.34
C THR A 26 17.43 12.11 -33.48
N ARG A 27 17.16 13.39 -33.75
CA ARG A 27 16.10 14.18 -33.07
C ARG A 27 14.72 14.00 -33.70
N ASP A 28 14.65 13.42 -34.89
CA ASP A 28 13.41 13.06 -35.58
C ASP A 28 12.87 11.73 -35.04
N ILE A 29 11.67 11.79 -34.45
CA ILE A 29 11.01 10.64 -33.80
C ILE A 29 10.58 9.59 -34.82
N GLU A 30 10.16 9.99 -36.03
CA GLU A 30 9.71 9.05 -37.06
C GLU A 30 10.89 8.28 -37.64
N GLU A 31 11.98 8.99 -37.94
CA GLU A 31 13.20 8.37 -38.46
C GLU A 31 13.86 7.45 -37.43
N MET A 32 13.88 7.86 -36.15
CA MET A 32 14.36 7.03 -35.05
C MET A 32 13.54 5.74 -34.91
N LYS A 33 12.20 5.83 -34.90
CA LYS A 33 11.32 4.66 -34.84
C LYS A 33 11.51 3.73 -36.04
N LYS A 34 11.66 4.29 -37.25
CA LYS A 34 11.92 3.51 -38.46
C LYS A 34 13.26 2.76 -38.37
N ALA A 35 14.32 3.40 -37.91
CA ALA A 35 15.62 2.76 -37.71
C ALA A 35 15.55 1.66 -36.65
N GLN A 36 14.85 1.88 -35.53
CA GLN A 36 14.64 0.88 -34.48
C GLN A 36 13.86 -0.34 -34.99
N MET A 37 12.79 -0.15 -35.79
CA MET A 37 12.06 -1.26 -36.41
C MET A 37 12.95 -2.09 -37.33
N ILE A 38 13.76 -1.44 -38.17
CA ILE A 38 14.69 -2.12 -39.09
C ILE A 38 15.72 -2.95 -38.32
N LEU A 39 16.27 -2.42 -37.22
CA LEU A 39 17.20 -3.17 -36.36
C LEU A 39 16.50 -4.33 -35.65
N LEU A 40 15.24 -4.16 -35.25
CA LEU A 40 14.44 -5.21 -34.61
C LEU A 40 14.11 -6.34 -35.60
N GLU A 41 13.87 -6.02 -36.86
CA GLU A 41 13.71 -7.01 -37.93
C GLU A 41 15.03 -7.73 -38.22
N PHE A 42 16.14 -6.98 -38.29
CA PHE A 42 17.46 -7.55 -38.56
C PHE A 42 17.91 -8.56 -37.48
N ILE A 43 17.78 -8.20 -36.20
CA ILE A 43 18.20 -9.07 -35.08
C ILE A 43 17.37 -10.36 -34.99
N ASN A 44 16.13 -10.36 -35.48
CA ASN A 44 15.23 -11.52 -35.45
C ASN A 44 15.48 -12.55 -36.55
N ARG A 45 16.32 -12.22 -37.55
CA ARG A 45 16.61 -13.14 -38.65
C ARG A 45 17.51 -14.29 -38.21
N ASN A 46 17.30 -15.46 -38.81
CA ASN A 46 18.06 -16.66 -38.46
C ASN A 46 19.50 -16.66 -38.97
N ASP A 47 19.86 -15.85 -39.97
CA ASP A 47 21.17 -15.82 -40.63
C ASP A 47 22.12 -14.74 -40.10
N THR A 48 21.63 -13.77 -39.33
CA THR A 48 22.40 -12.56 -38.97
C THR A 48 23.57 -12.84 -38.03
N TYR A 49 23.49 -13.87 -37.21
CA TYR A 49 24.58 -14.29 -36.32
C TYR A 49 25.87 -14.66 -37.09
N LEU A 50 25.75 -15.15 -38.33
CA LEU A 50 26.90 -15.48 -39.19
C LEU A 50 27.68 -14.25 -39.65
N LYS A 51 27.05 -13.06 -39.61
CA LYS A 51 27.66 -11.79 -40.03
C LYS A 51 28.47 -11.13 -38.91
N VAL A 52 28.36 -11.63 -37.68
CA VAL A 52 28.94 -10.99 -36.49
C VAL A 52 30.46 -10.89 -36.54
N PRO A 53 31.25 -11.93 -36.93
CA PRO A 53 32.70 -11.79 -37.03
C PRO A 53 33.13 -10.66 -37.97
N GLY A 54 32.46 -10.53 -39.13
CA GLY A 54 32.73 -9.45 -40.08
C GLY A 54 32.35 -8.06 -39.55
N ILE A 55 31.27 -7.94 -38.78
CA ILE A 55 30.91 -6.68 -38.10
C ILE A 55 31.97 -6.29 -37.08
N MET A 56 32.45 -7.26 -36.29
CA MET A 56 33.41 -7.05 -35.22
C MET A 56 34.80 -6.63 -35.72
N GLU A 57 35.22 -7.16 -36.87
CA GLU A 57 36.49 -6.80 -37.51
C GLU A 57 36.45 -5.43 -38.21
N VAL A 58 35.35 -5.12 -38.90
CA VAL A 58 35.27 -3.94 -39.79
C VAL A 58 34.79 -2.68 -39.07
N SER A 59 33.82 -2.79 -38.15
CA SER A 59 33.26 -1.61 -37.48
C SER A 59 34.23 -1.00 -36.46
N GLN A 60 34.31 0.33 -36.43
CA GLN A 60 35.02 1.09 -35.40
C GLN A 60 34.10 1.55 -34.25
N SER A 61 32.78 1.36 -34.39
CA SER A 61 31.79 1.78 -33.39
C SER A 61 31.60 0.72 -32.30
N ILE A 62 31.88 1.07 -31.04
CA ILE A 62 31.64 0.19 -29.88
C ILE A 62 30.16 -0.19 -29.78
N ILE A 63 29.25 0.75 -30.08
CA ILE A 63 27.80 0.51 -30.03
C ILE A 63 27.38 -0.52 -31.08
N THR A 64 27.95 -0.47 -32.29
CA THR A 64 27.69 -1.48 -33.32
C THR A 64 28.23 -2.85 -32.91
N LYS A 65 29.39 -2.90 -32.25
CA LYS A 65 29.94 -4.15 -31.70
C LYS A 65 29.07 -4.73 -30.58
N ILE A 66 28.50 -3.88 -29.70
CA ILE A 66 27.53 -4.28 -28.68
C ILE A 66 26.29 -4.89 -29.34
N TYR A 67 25.73 -4.23 -30.34
CA TYR A 67 24.60 -4.75 -31.11
C TYR A 67 24.92 -6.08 -31.81
N ALA A 68 26.15 -6.25 -32.31
CA ALA A 68 26.60 -7.52 -32.89
C ALA A 68 26.63 -8.67 -31.85
N MET A 69 27.01 -8.38 -30.60
CA MET A 69 26.89 -9.34 -29.50
C MET A 69 25.43 -9.63 -29.14
N ASP A 70 24.54 -8.64 -29.17
CA ASP A 70 23.09 -8.87 -28.96
C ASP A 70 22.49 -9.80 -30.02
N ILE A 71 22.96 -9.73 -31.28
CA ILE A 71 22.57 -10.69 -32.33
C ILE A 71 22.98 -12.13 -31.94
N LEU A 72 24.23 -12.33 -31.51
CA LEU A 72 24.70 -13.66 -31.06
C LEU A 72 23.89 -14.15 -29.86
N LYS A 73 23.71 -13.29 -28.85
CA LYS A 73 22.96 -13.58 -27.63
C LYS A 73 21.56 -14.07 -27.97
N ARG A 74 20.79 -13.29 -28.75
CA ARG A 74 19.42 -13.64 -29.15
C ARG A 74 19.36 -14.97 -29.88
N LYS A 75 20.31 -15.23 -30.78
CA LYS A 75 20.38 -16.51 -31.50
C LYS A 75 20.68 -17.69 -30.57
N LEU A 76 21.51 -17.50 -29.55
CA LEU A 76 21.81 -18.54 -28.56
C LEU A 76 20.64 -18.79 -27.59
N GLU A 77 19.92 -17.74 -27.16
CA GLU A 77 18.77 -17.87 -26.26
C GLU A 77 17.60 -18.62 -26.92
N TYR A 78 17.17 -18.17 -28.11
CA TYR A 78 15.97 -18.68 -28.77
C TYR A 78 16.25 -19.74 -29.83
N GLY A 79 17.50 -19.86 -30.27
CA GLY A 79 17.90 -20.70 -31.40
C GLY A 79 18.96 -21.76 -31.06
N TRP A 80 19.25 -22.04 -29.78
CA TRP A 80 20.30 -22.98 -29.36
C TRP A 80 20.33 -24.31 -30.13
N ASN A 81 19.17 -24.96 -30.28
CA ASN A 81 19.04 -26.26 -30.94
C ASN A 81 19.16 -26.19 -32.47
N SER A 82 19.08 -25.00 -33.07
CA SER A 82 19.21 -24.79 -34.52
C SER A 82 20.66 -24.61 -34.97
N ILE A 83 21.61 -24.45 -34.04
CA ILE A 83 23.02 -24.19 -34.32
C ILE A 83 23.78 -25.52 -34.28
N GLY A 84 24.63 -25.77 -35.28
CA GLY A 84 25.50 -26.95 -35.32
C GLY A 84 26.59 -26.91 -34.23
N GLU A 85 27.02 -28.07 -33.75
CA GLU A 85 27.96 -28.20 -32.63
C GLU A 85 29.35 -27.58 -32.91
N GLU A 86 29.88 -27.72 -34.13
CA GLU A 86 31.13 -27.06 -34.52
C GLU A 86 31.00 -25.53 -34.49
N THR A 87 29.86 -25.00 -34.91
CA THR A 87 29.58 -23.56 -34.89
C THR A 87 29.44 -23.05 -33.45
N LYS A 88 28.81 -23.81 -32.55
CA LYS A 88 28.75 -23.48 -31.12
C LYS A 88 30.14 -23.37 -30.51
N LYS A 89 31.00 -24.37 -30.77
CA LYS A 89 32.39 -24.38 -30.31
C LYS A 89 33.16 -23.17 -30.87
N GLY A 90 33.03 -22.89 -32.16
CA GLY A 90 33.67 -21.73 -32.80
C GLY A 90 33.22 -20.39 -32.22
N ILE A 91 31.91 -20.22 -31.95
CA ILE A 91 31.39 -19.01 -31.29
C ILE A 91 31.99 -18.85 -29.89
N LYS A 92 32.03 -19.94 -29.11
CA LYS A 92 32.58 -19.93 -27.74
C LYS A 92 34.08 -19.58 -27.72
N GLU A 93 34.87 -20.17 -28.61
CA GLU A 93 36.30 -19.87 -28.76
C GLU A 93 36.52 -18.43 -29.21
N TYR A 94 35.75 -17.96 -30.19
CA TYR A 94 35.81 -16.58 -30.68
C TYR A 94 35.50 -15.56 -29.58
N VAL A 95 34.41 -15.74 -28.84
CA VAL A 95 34.02 -14.82 -27.75
C VAL A 95 35.10 -14.79 -26.66
N ASN A 96 35.66 -15.95 -26.28
CA ASN A 96 36.77 -16.01 -25.31
C ASN A 96 38.03 -15.29 -25.82
N GLU A 97 38.36 -15.39 -27.11
CA GLU A 97 39.48 -14.66 -27.70
C GLU A 97 39.24 -13.15 -27.67
N GLN A 98 38.02 -12.71 -28.01
CA GLN A 98 37.65 -11.30 -27.98
C GLN A 98 37.66 -10.73 -26.55
N ILE A 99 37.14 -11.45 -25.56
CA ILE A 99 37.22 -11.04 -24.14
C ILE A 99 38.69 -10.82 -23.76
N ASN A 100 39.59 -11.75 -24.12
CA ASN A 100 41.01 -11.63 -23.78
C ASN A 100 41.70 -10.40 -24.42
N LYS A 101 41.25 -9.97 -25.61
CA LYS A 101 41.74 -8.76 -26.29
C LYS A 101 41.16 -7.49 -25.63
N VAL A 102 39.83 -7.43 -25.53
CA VAL A 102 39.08 -6.22 -25.15
C VAL A 102 39.15 -5.92 -23.65
N CYS A 103 39.35 -6.94 -22.79
CA CYS A 103 39.48 -6.76 -21.34
C CYS A 103 40.64 -5.81 -20.96
N ASN A 104 41.62 -5.62 -21.85
CA ASN A 104 42.72 -4.68 -21.63
C ASN A 104 42.41 -3.24 -22.12
N GLU A 105 41.39 -3.05 -22.96
CA GLU A 105 41.08 -1.81 -23.71
C GLU A 105 39.94 -0.95 -23.10
N GLU A 106 39.41 -1.29 -21.92
CA GLU A 106 38.41 -0.51 -21.16
C GLU A 106 37.03 -0.32 -21.85
N ALA A 107 36.63 -1.24 -22.74
CA ALA A 107 35.30 -1.25 -23.37
C ALA A 107 34.27 -2.06 -22.55
N TYR A 108 33.96 -1.60 -21.33
CA TYR A 108 33.10 -2.33 -20.36
C TYR A 108 31.75 -2.80 -20.92
N GLY A 109 31.03 -1.95 -21.67
CA GLY A 109 29.73 -2.32 -22.23
C GLY A 109 29.79 -3.49 -23.23
N LEU A 110 30.88 -3.58 -24.00
CA LEU A 110 31.10 -4.69 -24.94
C LEU A 110 31.49 -5.97 -24.20
N ILE A 111 32.34 -5.86 -23.19
CA ILE A 111 32.75 -6.98 -22.34
C ILE A 111 31.54 -7.60 -21.62
N ASN A 112 30.65 -6.78 -21.04
CA ASN A 112 29.46 -7.28 -20.38
C ASN A 112 28.58 -8.11 -21.32
N LYS A 113 28.40 -7.67 -22.57
CA LYS A 113 27.67 -8.46 -23.59
C LYS A 113 28.35 -9.77 -23.94
N MET A 114 29.68 -9.80 -23.98
CA MET A 114 30.42 -11.04 -24.17
C MET A 114 30.28 -11.97 -22.96
N ASN A 115 30.29 -11.43 -21.74
CA ASN A 115 30.08 -12.19 -20.51
C ASN A 115 28.67 -12.80 -20.46
N GLU A 116 27.62 -12.08 -20.88
CA GLU A 116 26.25 -12.62 -21.04
C GLU A 116 26.24 -13.84 -21.97
N ILE A 117 26.96 -13.78 -23.10
CA ILE A 117 27.07 -14.93 -24.02
C ILE A 117 27.78 -16.11 -23.35
N ILE A 118 28.90 -15.87 -22.64
CA ILE A 118 29.60 -16.93 -21.91
C ILE A 118 28.68 -17.58 -20.86
N VAL A 119 27.89 -16.79 -20.14
CA VAL A 119 26.92 -17.31 -19.16
C VAL A 119 25.85 -18.17 -19.83
N ILE A 120 25.36 -17.82 -21.02
CA ILE A 120 24.45 -18.69 -21.77
C ILE A 120 25.12 -20.04 -22.08
N PHE A 121 26.38 -20.04 -22.51
CA PHE A 121 27.12 -21.29 -22.71
C PHE A 121 27.28 -22.09 -21.43
N ILE A 122 27.59 -21.44 -20.29
CA ILE A 122 27.65 -22.11 -18.99
C ILE A 122 26.29 -22.74 -18.70
N MET A 123 25.20 -21.99 -18.72
CA MET A 123 23.85 -22.46 -18.40
C MET A 123 23.37 -23.62 -19.28
N LYS A 124 23.86 -23.74 -20.51
CA LYS A 124 23.50 -24.83 -21.43
C LYS A 124 24.46 -26.02 -21.41
N GLU A 125 25.69 -25.85 -20.96
CA GLU A 125 26.75 -26.87 -21.12
C GLU A 125 27.42 -27.31 -19.82
N TRP A 126 27.21 -26.64 -18.69
CA TRP A 126 27.97 -26.87 -17.45
C TRP A 126 27.90 -28.31 -16.93
N ASP A 127 26.76 -28.99 -17.08
CA ASP A 127 26.48 -30.35 -16.61
C ASP A 127 26.65 -31.43 -17.70
N THR A 128 26.95 -31.04 -18.93
CA THR A 128 26.99 -31.96 -20.09
C THR A 128 28.31 -31.94 -20.85
N LYS A 129 28.92 -30.77 -21.05
CA LYS A 129 30.09 -30.59 -21.92
C LYS A 129 31.20 -29.74 -21.31
N TRP A 130 30.89 -28.79 -20.44
CA TRP A 130 31.85 -27.85 -19.86
C TRP A 130 32.02 -28.03 -18.34
N PHE A 131 32.42 -29.24 -17.94
CA PHE A 131 32.63 -29.63 -16.53
C PHE A 131 33.76 -28.89 -15.80
N THR A 132 34.56 -28.06 -16.49
CA THR A 132 35.69 -27.32 -15.91
C THR A 132 35.50 -25.80 -15.90
N PHE A 133 34.32 -25.30 -16.27
CA PHE A 133 34.12 -23.87 -16.54
C PHE A 133 34.58 -22.96 -15.39
N SER A 134 34.30 -23.32 -14.14
CA SER A 134 34.71 -22.52 -12.99
C SER A 134 36.22 -22.42 -12.89
N GLU A 135 36.96 -23.51 -13.13
CA GLU A 135 38.42 -23.51 -13.08
C GLU A 135 39.02 -22.70 -14.22
N ASP A 136 38.44 -22.81 -15.42
CA ASP A 136 38.90 -22.09 -16.60
C ASP A 136 38.76 -20.58 -16.41
N ILE A 137 37.64 -20.13 -15.85
CA ILE A 137 37.39 -18.71 -15.53
C ILE A 137 38.31 -18.24 -14.38
N ILE A 138 38.42 -19.02 -13.30
CA ILE A 138 39.28 -18.69 -12.15
C ILE A 138 40.76 -18.54 -12.57
N ARG A 139 41.26 -19.45 -13.42
CA ARG A 139 42.64 -19.38 -13.94
C ARG A 139 42.89 -18.10 -14.72
N ASN A 140 41.92 -17.65 -15.52
CA ASN A 140 42.01 -16.37 -16.23
C ASN A 140 42.02 -15.18 -15.26
N GLY A 141 41.26 -15.25 -14.18
CA GLY A 141 41.21 -14.22 -13.14
C GLY A 141 42.54 -14.00 -12.40
N PHE A 142 43.42 -15.01 -12.32
CA PHE A 142 44.74 -14.86 -11.67
C PHE A 142 45.81 -14.17 -12.52
N ILE A 143 45.51 -13.82 -13.78
CA ILE A 143 46.51 -13.23 -14.69
C ILE A 143 46.78 -11.76 -14.35
N ASN A 144 45.73 -10.94 -14.19
CA ASN A 144 45.84 -9.52 -13.83
C ASN A 144 44.53 -9.00 -13.23
N GLU A 145 44.57 -7.79 -12.67
CA GLU A 145 43.42 -7.17 -11.99
C GLU A 145 42.19 -6.99 -12.90
N LYS A 146 42.38 -6.59 -14.16
CA LYS A 146 41.28 -6.40 -15.13
C LYS A 146 40.56 -7.72 -15.45
N LYS A 147 41.31 -8.80 -15.63
CA LYS A 147 40.76 -10.15 -15.86
C LYS A 147 40.13 -10.74 -14.60
N CYS A 148 40.67 -10.40 -13.43
CA CYS A 148 40.06 -10.74 -12.14
C CYS A 148 38.67 -10.10 -12.03
N LYS A 149 38.57 -8.78 -12.27
CA LYS A 149 37.30 -8.05 -12.32
C LYS A 149 36.31 -8.69 -13.29
N ASN A 150 36.74 -8.99 -14.52
CA ASN A 150 35.89 -9.65 -15.50
C ASN A 150 35.42 -11.05 -15.06
N SER A 151 36.24 -11.79 -14.31
CA SER A 151 35.86 -13.10 -13.79
C SER A 151 34.78 -12.97 -12.72
N ILE A 152 34.85 -11.93 -11.88
CA ILE A 152 33.79 -11.59 -10.92
C ILE A 152 32.50 -11.21 -11.68
N ASP A 153 32.60 -10.36 -12.71
CA ASP A 153 31.45 -9.97 -13.56
C ASP A 153 30.73 -11.20 -14.16
N ILE A 154 31.48 -12.17 -14.69
CA ILE A 154 30.91 -13.40 -15.24
C ILE A 154 30.16 -14.19 -14.16
N PHE A 155 30.73 -14.31 -12.96
CA PHE A 155 30.09 -15.03 -11.86
C PHE A 155 28.88 -14.29 -11.30
N GLU A 156 28.86 -12.96 -11.31
CA GLU A 156 27.68 -12.17 -10.95
C GLU A 156 26.55 -12.42 -11.95
N ILE A 157 26.78 -12.25 -13.25
CA ILE A 157 25.78 -12.49 -14.30
C ILE A 157 25.28 -13.95 -14.25
N LEU A 158 26.16 -14.92 -13.99
CA LEU A 158 25.78 -16.32 -13.82
C LEU A 158 24.80 -16.50 -12.64
N SER A 159 25.04 -15.82 -11.52
CA SER A 159 24.16 -15.92 -10.35
C SER A 159 22.76 -15.35 -10.64
N GLU A 160 22.68 -14.23 -11.36
CA GLU A 160 21.41 -13.61 -11.77
C GLU A 160 20.63 -14.51 -12.73
N GLU A 161 21.30 -15.14 -13.69
CA GLU A 161 20.63 -16.03 -14.66
C GLU A 161 20.13 -17.33 -14.00
N ILE A 162 20.88 -17.87 -13.03
CA ILE A 162 20.43 -19.02 -12.21
C ILE A 162 19.16 -18.67 -11.43
N GLU A 163 19.11 -17.49 -10.82
CA GLU A 163 17.94 -17.04 -10.06
C GLU A 163 16.72 -16.84 -10.98
N LYS A 164 16.91 -16.16 -12.11
CA LYS A 164 15.87 -15.93 -13.12
C LYS A 164 15.27 -17.24 -13.62
N GLU A 165 16.09 -18.20 -14.01
CA GLU A 165 15.62 -19.50 -14.51
C GLU A 165 14.91 -20.29 -13.40
N THR A 166 15.37 -20.17 -12.14
CA THR A 166 14.70 -20.77 -10.98
C THR A 166 13.30 -20.18 -10.77
N ARG A 167 13.12 -18.86 -10.93
CA ARG A 167 11.82 -18.18 -10.80
C ARG A 167 10.86 -18.57 -11.94
N ILE A 168 11.36 -18.65 -13.18
CA ILE A 168 10.54 -18.98 -14.36
C ILE A 168 10.08 -20.45 -14.33
N THR A 169 10.99 -21.37 -14.01
CA THR A 169 10.72 -22.82 -14.10
C THR A 169 10.19 -23.41 -12.79
N GLY A 170 10.34 -22.69 -11.67
CA GLY A 170 10.09 -23.20 -10.31
C GLY A 170 11.09 -24.26 -9.85
N ARG A 171 12.13 -24.57 -10.63
CA ARG A 171 13.15 -25.58 -10.31
C ARG A 171 14.43 -24.91 -9.85
N ARG A 172 14.90 -25.26 -8.65
CA ARG A 172 16.18 -24.78 -8.13
C ARG A 172 17.34 -25.39 -8.92
N ILE A 173 18.14 -24.54 -9.56
CA ILE A 173 19.36 -24.94 -10.26
C ILE A 173 20.53 -24.91 -9.27
N ASP A 174 21.30 -25.99 -9.20
CA ASP A 174 22.49 -26.10 -8.36
C ASP A 174 23.69 -26.56 -9.22
N ILE A 175 24.71 -25.70 -9.33
CA ILE A 175 25.96 -25.96 -10.06
C ILE A 175 26.97 -26.82 -9.27
N GLY A 176 26.59 -27.38 -8.13
CA GLY A 176 27.36 -28.38 -7.38
C GLY A 176 28.72 -27.87 -6.88
N GLU A 177 29.78 -28.66 -7.10
CA GLU A 177 31.15 -28.28 -6.64
C GLU A 177 31.67 -26.98 -7.24
N HIS A 178 31.18 -26.56 -8.41
CA HIS A 178 31.55 -25.28 -9.01
C HIS A 178 31.21 -24.11 -8.10
N ARG A 179 30.08 -24.17 -7.38
CA ARG A 179 29.70 -23.16 -6.39
C ARG A 179 30.79 -22.97 -5.33
N LYS A 180 31.29 -24.07 -4.74
CA LYS A 180 32.34 -24.01 -3.70
C LYS A 180 33.62 -23.38 -4.24
N LYS A 181 34.04 -23.74 -5.45
CA LYS A 181 35.24 -23.18 -6.10
C LYS A 181 35.08 -21.67 -6.38
N ILE A 182 33.90 -21.25 -6.84
CA ILE A 182 33.58 -19.84 -7.10
C ILE A 182 33.63 -19.04 -5.79
N ILE A 183 32.95 -19.52 -4.74
CA ILE A 183 32.94 -18.86 -3.43
C ILE A 183 34.37 -18.73 -2.89
N GLU A 184 35.18 -19.80 -2.92
CA GLU A 184 36.55 -19.75 -2.40
C GLU A 184 37.42 -18.76 -3.18
N TYR A 185 37.26 -18.70 -4.50
CA TYR A 185 37.93 -17.71 -5.33
C TYR A 185 37.53 -16.27 -4.95
N LEU A 186 36.23 -15.97 -4.90
CA LEU A 186 35.72 -14.64 -4.59
C LEU A 186 36.14 -14.21 -3.17
N MET A 187 36.05 -15.11 -2.19
CA MET A 187 36.51 -14.85 -0.81
C MET A 187 38.00 -14.56 -0.76
N LYS A 188 38.83 -15.31 -1.49
CA LYS A 188 40.27 -15.04 -1.60
C LYS A 188 40.54 -13.67 -2.22
N VAL A 189 39.77 -13.26 -3.23
CA VAL A 189 39.88 -11.91 -3.80
C VAL A 189 39.53 -10.85 -2.75
N SER A 190 38.43 -11.02 -2.00
CA SER A 190 38.05 -10.10 -0.93
C SER A 190 39.09 -10.00 0.20
N GLU A 191 39.79 -11.10 0.49
CA GLU A 191 40.84 -11.16 1.53
C GLU A 191 42.16 -10.51 1.09
N CYS A 192 42.53 -10.63 -0.19
CA CYS A 192 43.85 -10.26 -0.69
C CYS A 192 43.89 -8.96 -1.52
N SER A 193 42.80 -8.56 -2.17
CA SER A 193 42.80 -7.41 -3.11
C SER A 193 42.96 -6.09 -2.38
N GLU A 194 43.89 -5.22 -2.76
CA GLU A 194 43.99 -3.87 -2.17
C GLU A 194 42.89 -2.91 -2.69
N ASN A 195 42.27 -3.22 -3.83
CA ASN A 195 41.23 -2.42 -4.45
C ASN A 195 39.86 -2.64 -3.78
N ASN A 196 39.32 -1.60 -3.14
CA ASN A 196 38.04 -1.66 -2.44
C ASN A 196 36.84 -1.95 -3.36
N GLU A 197 36.84 -1.46 -4.60
CA GLU A 197 35.76 -1.75 -5.56
C GLU A 197 35.71 -3.24 -5.88
N MET A 198 36.88 -3.87 -6.05
CA MET A 198 36.93 -5.31 -6.28
C MET A 198 36.47 -6.12 -5.06
N VAL A 199 36.78 -5.66 -3.85
CA VAL A 199 36.34 -6.33 -2.62
C VAL A 199 34.83 -6.22 -2.49
N GLU A 200 34.27 -5.03 -2.69
CA GLU A 200 32.83 -4.77 -2.70
C GLU A 200 32.12 -5.67 -3.72
N HIS A 201 32.59 -5.66 -4.96
CA HIS A 201 32.03 -6.47 -6.05
C HIS A 201 32.11 -7.98 -5.79
N SER A 202 33.24 -8.43 -5.24
CA SER A 202 33.43 -9.84 -4.87
C SER A 202 32.45 -10.26 -3.77
N LEU A 203 32.28 -9.44 -2.72
CA LEU A 203 31.32 -9.72 -1.63
C LEU A 203 29.88 -9.71 -2.13
N LYS A 204 29.52 -8.72 -2.96
CA LYS A 204 28.21 -8.66 -3.61
C LYS A 204 27.93 -9.93 -4.42
N THR A 205 28.93 -10.46 -5.11
CA THR A 205 28.76 -11.71 -5.87
C THR A 205 28.65 -12.93 -4.93
N VAL A 206 29.47 -12.98 -3.86
CA VAL A 206 29.42 -14.05 -2.85
C VAL A 206 28.04 -14.17 -2.21
N GLN A 207 27.35 -13.06 -1.98
CA GLN A 207 26.05 -13.06 -1.32
C GLN A 207 25.00 -13.91 -2.06
N GLU A 208 25.04 -13.94 -3.40
CA GLU A 208 24.08 -14.69 -4.21
C GLU A 208 24.35 -16.19 -4.14
N TYR A 209 25.62 -16.58 -4.15
CA TYR A 209 26.00 -17.99 -4.02
C TYR A 209 25.80 -18.54 -2.59
N ILE A 210 25.92 -17.70 -1.55
CA ILE A 210 25.64 -18.10 -0.16
C ILE A 210 24.19 -18.59 0.01
N LYS A 211 23.23 -17.95 -0.66
CA LYS A 211 21.81 -18.36 -0.62
C LYS A 211 21.59 -19.80 -1.12
N MET A 212 22.53 -20.32 -1.91
CA MET A 212 22.49 -21.67 -2.47
C MET A 212 23.19 -22.73 -1.59
N MET A 213 23.93 -22.32 -0.57
CA MET A 213 24.70 -23.24 0.29
C MET A 213 23.85 -23.99 1.30
N THR A 214 24.32 -25.19 1.69
CA THR A 214 23.79 -25.91 2.85
C THR A 214 24.38 -25.37 4.15
N GLU A 215 23.71 -25.64 5.28
CA GLU A 215 24.19 -25.22 6.61
C GLU A 215 25.55 -25.83 6.99
N GLU A 216 25.82 -27.05 6.56
CA GLU A 216 27.11 -27.72 6.78
C GLU A 216 28.23 -27.03 6.01
N GLU A 217 27.99 -26.70 4.74
CA GLU A 217 28.98 -26.00 3.90
C GLU A 217 29.35 -24.62 4.46
N LYS A 218 28.35 -23.88 4.95
CA LYS A 218 28.56 -22.56 5.59
C LYS A 218 29.50 -22.66 6.80
N LYS A 219 29.32 -23.71 7.61
CA LYS A 219 30.15 -23.99 8.80
C LYS A 219 31.56 -24.43 8.41
N GLU A 220 31.70 -25.37 7.48
CA GLU A 220 33.00 -25.87 7.01
C GLU A 220 33.91 -24.75 6.50
N MET A 221 33.36 -23.81 5.74
CA MET A 221 34.11 -22.71 5.12
C MET A 221 34.42 -21.54 6.07
N ARG A 222 33.96 -21.58 7.33
CA ARG A 222 34.12 -20.51 8.35
C ARG A 222 33.76 -19.11 7.81
N MET A 223 32.71 -19.04 6.98
CA MET A 223 32.40 -17.84 6.19
C MET A 223 32.22 -16.58 7.05
N MET A 224 31.50 -16.69 8.17
CA MET A 224 31.23 -15.54 9.05
C MET A 224 32.52 -14.92 9.62
N GLU A 225 33.47 -15.75 10.08
CA GLU A 225 34.75 -15.27 10.62
C GLU A 225 35.57 -14.55 9.53
N ARG A 226 35.62 -15.13 8.31
CA ARG A 226 36.32 -14.53 7.17
C ARG A 226 35.73 -13.18 6.78
N ILE A 227 34.41 -13.08 6.67
CA ILE A 227 33.70 -11.84 6.31
C ILE A 227 33.91 -10.76 7.39
N ILE A 228 33.79 -11.12 8.67
CA ILE A 228 34.05 -10.17 9.77
C ILE A 228 35.49 -9.67 9.71
N ASN A 229 36.47 -10.54 9.48
CA ASN A 229 37.87 -10.14 9.35
C ASN A 229 38.10 -9.17 8.17
N ILE A 230 37.42 -9.38 7.04
CA ILE A 230 37.49 -8.47 5.88
C ILE A 230 36.93 -7.08 6.28
N MET A 231 35.75 -7.05 6.90
CA MET A 231 35.13 -5.79 7.36
C MET A 231 35.94 -5.09 8.45
N GLN A 232 36.59 -5.83 9.36
CA GLN A 232 37.43 -5.24 10.41
C GLN A 232 38.72 -4.64 9.86
N ARG A 233 39.33 -5.26 8.84
CA ARG A 233 40.54 -4.76 8.19
C ARG A 233 40.30 -3.50 7.37
N ARG A 234 39.08 -3.29 6.87
CA ARG A 234 38.73 -2.21 5.94
C ARG A 234 37.60 -1.37 6.49
N ILE A 235 37.94 -0.18 7.00
CA ILE A 235 36.95 0.80 7.43
C ILE A 235 36.34 1.47 6.18
N ASN A 236 35.38 0.79 5.54
CA ASN A 236 34.67 1.25 4.35
C ASN A 236 33.18 0.85 4.44
N GLU A 237 32.28 1.82 4.34
CA GLU A 237 30.84 1.62 4.55
C GLU A 237 30.20 0.72 3.47
N ASN A 238 30.69 0.72 2.23
CA ASN A 238 30.18 -0.16 1.17
C ASN A 238 30.60 -1.61 1.38
N ILE A 239 31.85 -1.85 1.79
CA ILE A 239 32.33 -3.20 2.11
C ILE A 239 31.57 -3.74 3.32
N GLU A 240 31.30 -2.88 4.31
CA GLU A 240 30.47 -3.23 5.47
C GLU A 240 29.04 -3.57 5.06
N LYS A 241 28.45 -2.84 4.10
CA LYS A 241 27.12 -3.12 3.54
C LYS A 241 27.07 -4.52 2.93
N GLU A 242 27.94 -4.81 1.97
CA GLU A 242 27.95 -6.11 1.29
C GLU A 242 28.37 -7.25 2.24
N GLY A 243 29.25 -6.97 3.21
CA GLY A 243 29.65 -7.93 4.24
C GLY A 243 28.51 -8.28 5.22
N ASN A 244 27.76 -7.27 5.67
CA ASN A 244 26.56 -7.49 6.49
C ASN A 244 25.48 -8.25 5.70
N GLU A 245 25.31 -7.98 4.40
CA GLU A 245 24.38 -8.73 3.54
C GLU A 245 24.78 -10.20 3.43
N CYS A 246 26.07 -10.49 3.22
CA CYS A 246 26.59 -11.84 3.25
C CYS A 246 26.31 -12.53 4.58
N ILE A 247 26.54 -11.86 5.72
CA ILE A 247 26.26 -12.40 7.05
C ILE A 247 24.76 -12.68 7.23
N TYR A 248 23.89 -11.78 6.77
CA TYR A 248 22.44 -11.98 6.83
C TYR A 248 22.00 -13.22 6.04
N ASN A 249 22.49 -13.38 4.80
CA ASN A 249 22.19 -14.54 3.97
C ASN A 249 22.78 -15.84 4.55
N LEU A 250 23.91 -15.77 5.27
CA LEU A 250 24.45 -16.92 5.99
C LEU A 250 23.47 -17.40 7.07
N ILE A 251 22.86 -16.48 7.83
CA ILE A 251 22.01 -16.81 8.98
C ILE A 251 20.55 -17.08 8.62
N GLU A 252 20.07 -16.69 7.44
CA GLU A 252 18.65 -16.67 7.05
C GLU A 252 17.95 -18.04 7.24
N GLY A 253 18.67 -19.15 7.05
CA GLY A 253 18.20 -20.53 7.25
C GLY A 253 18.71 -21.28 8.50
N THR A 254 19.55 -20.63 9.32
CA THR A 254 20.20 -21.29 10.46
C THR A 254 19.23 -21.57 11.62
N LYS A 255 19.39 -22.72 12.29
CA LYS A 255 18.68 -23.06 13.53
C LYS A 255 19.53 -22.89 14.80
N GLU A 256 20.85 -22.76 14.66
CA GLU A 256 21.78 -22.69 15.78
C GLU A 256 22.59 -21.41 15.73
N GLY A 257 22.29 -20.43 16.59
CA GLY A 257 22.90 -19.10 16.58
C GLY A 257 24.07 -18.88 17.57
N ASN A 258 24.33 -19.82 18.48
CA ASN A 258 25.13 -19.55 19.69
C ASN A 258 26.58 -19.12 19.43
N GLU A 259 27.28 -19.70 18.47
CA GLU A 259 28.64 -19.25 18.14
C GLU A 259 28.62 -17.98 17.29
N MET A 260 27.67 -17.91 16.36
CA MET A 260 27.51 -16.79 15.44
C MET A 260 27.19 -15.46 16.15
N ILE A 261 26.33 -15.49 17.16
CA ILE A 261 26.03 -14.30 17.96
C ILE A 261 27.26 -13.79 18.70
N TRP A 262 28.12 -14.68 19.21
CA TRP A 262 29.35 -14.28 19.86
C TRP A 262 30.33 -13.60 18.88
N TYR A 263 30.53 -14.18 17.69
CA TYR A 263 31.40 -13.58 16.66
C TYR A 263 30.88 -12.20 16.23
N PHE A 264 29.58 -12.09 15.95
CA PHE A 264 29.00 -10.84 15.48
C PHE A 264 29.01 -9.77 16.58
N MET A 265 28.63 -10.10 17.81
CA MET A 265 28.66 -9.13 18.92
C MET A 265 30.08 -8.71 19.30
N ARG A 266 31.06 -9.62 19.19
CA ARG A 266 32.47 -9.27 19.32
C ARG A 266 32.88 -8.22 18.29
N TYR A 267 32.46 -8.36 17.04
CA TYR A 267 32.70 -7.36 15.99
C TYR A 267 32.03 -6.01 16.31
N ILE A 268 30.75 -6.00 16.71
CA ILE A 268 30.03 -4.79 17.12
C ILE A 268 30.80 -4.04 18.23
N ARG A 269 31.33 -4.79 19.21
CA ARG A 269 32.09 -4.24 20.35
C ARG A 269 33.45 -3.71 19.95
N GLU A 270 34.26 -4.50 19.24
CA GLU A 270 35.62 -4.12 18.83
C GLU A 270 35.61 -2.92 17.86
N SER A 271 34.58 -2.80 17.03
CA SER A 271 34.38 -1.66 16.12
C SER A 271 33.68 -0.46 16.78
N ASN A 272 33.37 -0.53 18.09
CA ASN A 272 32.71 0.54 18.86
C ASN A 272 31.40 1.06 18.23
N LYS A 273 30.63 0.18 17.59
CA LYS A 273 29.49 0.59 16.76
C LYS A 273 28.34 1.20 17.57
N ILE A 274 28.12 0.74 18.81
CA ILE A 274 27.06 1.27 19.70
C ILE A 274 27.18 2.80 19.86
N ASN A 275 28.40 3.30 20.07
CA ASN A 275 28.63 4.74 20.28
C ASN A 275 28.53 5.55 18.99
N GLN A 276 28.58 4.90 17.83
CA GLN A 276 28.54 5.53 16.50
C GLN A 276 27.13 5.51 15.88
N ILE A 277 26.14 4.85 16.50
CA ILE A 277 24.77 4.70 15.96
C ILE A 277 24.18 6.05 15.51
N LYS A 278 24.30 7.08 16.36
CA LYS A 278 23.74 8.41 16.07
C LYS A 278 24.41 9.09 14.88
N GLU A 279 25.73 8.93 14.72
CA GLU A 279 26.45 9.52 13.59
C GLU A 279 26.14 8.78 12.28
N ARG A 280 26.18 7.45 12.34
CA ARG A 280 25.90 6.55 11.19
C ARG A 280 24.46 6.70 10.69
N SER A 281 23.50 6.92 11.58
CA SER A 281 22.10 7.07 11.19
C SER A 281 21.79 8.35 10.39
N PHE A 282 22.72 9.31 10.28
CA PHE A 282 22.54 10.47 9.40
C PHE A 282 22.93 10.19 7.93
N ARG A 283 23.70 9.13 7.67
CA ARG A 283 24.15 8.76 6.32
C ARG A 283 23.25 7.66 5.74
N ILE A 284 23.07 7.63 4.42
CA ILE A 284 22.21 6.64 3.74
C ILE A 284 22.82 5.24 3.92
N GLU A 285 24.09 5.09 3.60
CA GLU A 285 24.86 3.85 3.73
C GLU A 285 24.91 3.39 5.20
N GLY A 286 25.14 4.33 6.12
CA GLY A 286 25.13 4.06 7.56
C GLY A 286 23.77 3.55 8.08
N LYS A 287 22.65 4.11 7.62
CA LYS A 287 21.30 3.59 7.95
C LYS A 287 21.09 2.18 7.40
N ILE A 288 21.50 1.91 6.17
CA ILE A 288 21.41 0.56 5.57
C ILE A 288 22.20 -0.45 6.39
N ASN A 289 23.42 -0.09 6.81
CA ASN A 289 24.24 -0.95 7.65
C ASN A 289 23.61 -1.21 9.03
N ILE A 290 23.05 -0.18 9.67
CA ILE A 290 22.33 -0.34 10.94
C ILE A 290 21.10 -1.24 10.76
N MET A 291 20.32 -1.07 9.69
CA MET A 291 19.18 -1.94 9.40
C MET A 291 19.61 -3.41 9.33
N LYS A 292 20.68 -3.70 8.57
CA LYS A 292 21.18 -5.07 8.43
C LYS A 292 21.75 -5.61 9.73
N GLU A 293 22.46 -4.81 10.51
CA GLU A 293 22.91 -5.18 11.86
C GLU A 293 21.74 -5.52 12.79
N VAL A 294 20.68 -4.72 12.79
CA VAL A 294 19.45 -4.98 13.54
C VAL A 294 18.82 -6.31 13.11
N MET A 295 18.67 -6.54 11.81
CA MET A 295 18.11 -7.79 11.28
C MET A 295 18.95 -9.01 11.66
N ILE A 296 20.29 -8.89 11.59
CA ILE A 296 21.24 -9.93 11.99
C ILE A 296 21.10 -10.25 13.48
N ILE A 297 21.16 -9.22 14.34
CA ILE A 297 21.06 -9.40 15.80
C ILE A 297 19.71 -10.01 16.18
N THR A 298 18.61 -9.49 15.64
CA THR A 298 17.26 -10.02 15.87
C THR A 298 17.18 -11.50 15.48
N LYS A 299 17.68 -11.89 14.31
CA LYS A 299 17.68 -13.30 13.87
C LYS A 299 18.56 -14.18 14.74
N LEU A 300 19.76 -13.71 15.10
CA LEU A 300 20.68 -14.45 15.96
C LEU A 300 20.11 -14.64 17.37
N ILE A 301 19.40 -13.66 17.93
CA ILE A 301 18.67 -13.80 19.19
C ILE A 301 17.59 -14.89 19.06
N LYS A 302 16.84 -14.90 17.94
CA LYS A 302 15.80 -15.91 17.69
C LYS A 302 16.35 -17.34 17.63
N CYS A 303 17.53 -17.52 17.04
CA CYS A 303 18.16 -18.83 16.83
C CYS A 303 19.18 -19.23 17.91
N SER A 304 19.46 -18.37 18.90
CA SER A 304 20.40 -18.67 19.99
C SER A 304 19.67 -19.19 21.25
N ASP A 305 20.35 -20.04 21.99
CA ASP A 305 19.92 -20.50 23.31
C ASP A 305 20.33 -19.47 24.36
N ILE A 306 19.33 -18.86 25.00
CA ILE A 306 19.52 -17.80 26.01
C ILE A 306 20.39 -18.29 27.17
N MET A 307 20.24 -19.56 27.56
CA MET A 307 21.00 -20.12 28.69
C MET A 307 22.49 -20.28 28.39
N LYS A 308 22.87 -20.43 27.11
CA LYS A 308 24.27 -20.66 26.70
C LYS A 308 25.04 -19.37 26.42
N ARG A 309 24.39 -18.34 25.88
CA ARG A 309 25.02 -17.10 25.38
C ARG A 309 24.38 -15.83 25.92
N ARG A 310 24.01 -15.85 27.19
CA ARG A 310 23.26 -14.77 27.85
C ARG A 310 23.91 -13.39 27.71
N THR A 311 25.21 -13.27 27.93
CA THR A 311 25.91 -11.97 27.89
C THR A 311 25.90 -11.36 26.49
N ASP A 312 26.10 -12.17 25.46
CA ASP A 312 26.11 -11.72 24.07
C ASP A 312 24.71 -11.30 23.62
N ILE A 313 23.66 -12.00 24.10
CA ILE A 313 22.26 -11.64 23.86
C ILE A 313 21.89 -10.33 24.58
N GLU A 314 22.27 -10.16 25.85
CA GLU A 314 22.05 -8.90 26.59
C GLU A 314 22.79 -7.72 25.91
N GLU A 315 24.00 -7.95 25.37
CA GLU A 315 24.72 -6.95 24.57
C GLU A 315 23.99 -6.62 23.26
N GLY A 316 23.45 -7.63 22.58
CA GLY A 316 22.62 -7.47 21.39
C GLY A 316 21.34 -6.66 21.65
N ILE A 317 20.62 -6.98 22.73
CA ILE A 317 19.42 -6.22 23.13
C ILE A 317 19.79 -4.76 23.46
N ASN A 318 20.92 -4.52 24.14
CA ASN A 318 21.38 -3.15 24.39
C ASN A 318 21.70 -2.40 23.08
N TYR A 319 22.25 -3.08 22.07
CA TYR A 319 22.44 -2.50 20.74
C TYR A 319 21.08 -2.11 20.12
N LEU A 320 20.09 -3.02 20.14
CA LEU A 320 18.74 -2.77 19.61
C LEU A 320 18.04 -1.60 20.32
N ILE A 321 18.11 -1.51 21.66
CA ILE A 321 17.55 -0.39 22.43
C ILE A 321 18.16 0.95 21.99
N ASN A 322 19.47 1.01 21.76
CA ASN A 322 20.09 2.25 21.28
C ASN A 322 19.63 2.63 19.86
N CYS A 323 19.33 1.64 19.02
CA CYS A 323 18.78 1.85 17.67
C CYS A 323 17.31 2.30 17.68
N MET A 324 16.54 2.09 18.76
CA MET A 324 15.14 2.57 18.86
C MET A 324 15.00 4.09 18.72
N LYS A 325 16.08 4.83 18.99
CA LYS A 325 16.13 6.30 18.89
C LYS A 325 16.21 6.79 17.44
N ILE A 326 16.40 5.89 16.47
CA ILE A 326 16.46 6.24 15.05
C ILE A 326 15.03 6.40 14.52
N GLU A 327 14.74 7.54 13.91
CA GLU A 327 13.45 7.85 13.27
C GLU A 327 13.30 7.11 11.94
N ASP A 328 13.17 5.79 12.02
CA ASP A 328 12.92 4.88 10.90
C ASP A 328 11.97 3.77 11.34
N LYS A 329 10.90 3.52 10.56
CA LYS A 329 9.84 2.59 10.93
C LYS A 329 10.22 1.14 10.68
N GLU A 330 10.97 0.87 9.62
CA GLU A 330 11.43 -0.47 9.28
C GLU A 330 12.48 -0.94 10.30
N ILE A 331 13.41 -0.05 10.69
CA ILE A 331 14.39 -0.35 11.74
C ILE A 331 13.64 -0.65 13.04
N TYR A 332 12.67 0.20 13.41
CA TYR A 332 11.91 0.03 14.64
C TYR A 332 11.10 -1.27 14.67
N TYR A 333 10.46 -1.65 13.57
CA TYR A 333 9.75 -2.92 13.47
C TYR A 333 10.67 -4.13 13.71
N ASN A 334 11.82 -4.19 13.03
CA ASN A 334 12.77 -5.29 13.19
C ASN A 334 13.34 -5.36 14.63
N ILE A 335 13.50 -4.22 15.30
CA ILE A 335 13.88 -4.17 16.73
C ILE A 335 12.78 -4.76 17.61
N ILE A 336 11.55 -4.29 17.44
CA ILE A 336 10.40 -4.68 18.28
C ILE A 336 10.08 -6.17 18.11
N ASP A 337 10.12 -6.70 16.89
CA ASP A 337 9.94 -8.12 16.61
C ASP A 337 11.02 -9.00 17.28
N GLY A 338 12.29 -8.56 17.28
CA GLY A 338 13.37 -9.27 17.97
C GLY A 338 13.23 -9.26 19.49
N ILE A 339 12.88 -8.10 20.05
CA ILE A 339 12.66 -7.95 21.49
C ILE A 339 11.44 -8.75 21.95
N GLU A 340 10.33 -8.70 21.21
CA GLU A 340 9.14 -9.47 21.54
C GLU A 340 9.46 -10.96 21.67
N PHE A 341 10.21 -11.51 20.71
CA PHE A 341 10.62 -12.90 20.75
C PHE A 341 11.49 -13.21 21.96
N TYR A 342 12.48 -12.36 22.26
CA TYR A 342 13.35 -12.51 23.43
C TYR A 342 12.55 -12.56 24.73
N LEU A 343 11.59 -11.65 24.91
CA LEU A 343 10.75 -11.60 26.11
C LEU A 343 9.90 -12.85 26.26
N ARG A 344 9.23 -13.31 25.19
CA ARG A 344 8.41 -14.54 25.21
C ARG A 344 9.19 -15.78 25.61
N LYS A 345 10.43 -15.94 25.11
CA LYS A 345 11.27 -17.11 25.38
C LYS A 345 11.71 -17.19 26.86
N ASN A 346 11.71 -16.08 27.58
CA ASN A 346 12.07 -16.02 29.00
C ASN A 346 10.88 -16.25 29.95
N ASN A 347 9.66 -16.48 29.45
CA ASN A 347 8.47 -16.66 30.31
C ASN A 347 8.55 -17.87 31.26
N GLU A 348 9.39 -18.87 31.00
CA GLU A 348 9.32 -20.16 31.68
C GLU A 348 10.09 -20.22 33.02
N THR A 349 11.05 -19.32 33.29
CA THR A 349 11.66 -19.11 34.63
C THR A 349 12.42 -17.77 34.69
N ILE A 350 11.78 -16.69 35.11
CA ILE A 350 12.41 -15.35 35.20
C ILE A 350 13.10 -15.18 36.57
N ASN A 351 14.40 -14.85 36.58
CA ASN A 351 15.08 -14.39 37.80
C ASN A 351 14.92 -12.86 37.96
N LYS A 352 15.02 -12.34 39.19
CA LYS A 352 14.88 -10.89 39.53
C LYS A 352 15.77 -9.96 38.70
N ARG A 353 16.94 -10.44 38.25
CA ARG A 353 17.84 -9.68 37.38
C ARG A 353 17.27 -9.50 35.96
N GLU A 354 16.58 -10.52 35.43
CA GLU A 354 15.96 -10.51 34.10
C GLU A 354 14.71 -9.66 34.10
N GLU A 355 13.91 -9.78 35.15
CA GLU A 355 12.77 -8.89 35.42
C GLU A 355 13.18 -7.41 35.35
N LYS A 356 14.23 -7.00 36.08
CA LYS A 356 14.72 -5.61 36.02
C LYS A 356 15.12 -5.19 34.61
N TYR A 357 15.73 -6.08 33.83
CA TYR A 357 16.14 -5.79 32.45
C TYR A 357 14.94 -5.69 31.50
N HIS A 358 13.95 -6.56 31.64
CA HIS A 358 12.70 -6.50 30.89
C HIS A 358 11.92 -5.21 31.16
N LEU A 359 11.89 -4.76 32.41
CA LEU A 359 11.26 -3.48 32.77
C LEU A 359 11.95 -2.26 32.12
N ILE A 360 13.27 -2.32 31.92
CA ILE A 360 14.03 -1.27 31.19
C ILE A 360 13.63 -1.27 29.70
N ILE A 361 13.49 -2.44 29.09
CA ILE A 361 13.01 -2.58 27.70
C ILE A 361 11.61 -1.97 27.57
N GLY A 362 10.68 -2.35 28.46
CA GLY A 362 9.33 -1.79 28.48
C GLY A 362 9.34 -0.26 28.58
N LYS A 363 10.23 0.30 29.42
CA LYS A 363 10.37 1.75 29.61
C LYS A 363 10.81 2.48 28.35
N GLU A 364 11.69 1.91 27.54
CA GLU A 364 12.12 2.55 26.29
C GLU A 364 11.07 2.41 25.18
N ILE A 365 10.30 1.31 25.16
CA ILE A 365 9.24 1.10 24.18
C ILE A 365 8.07 2.08 24.39
N ILE A 366 7.64 2.32 25.65
CA ILE A 366 6.52 3.23 25.92
C ILE A 366 6.79 4.69 25.52
N LYS A 367 8.06 5.08 25.38
CA LYS A 367 8.46 6.43 24.96
C LYS A 367 8.24 6.71 23.48
N ARG A 368 8.07 5.66 22.67
CA ARG A 368 7.84 5.76 21.24
C ARG A 368 6.55 5.05 20.86
N HIS A 369 5.48 5.83 20.77
CA HIS A 369 4.24 5.36 20.16
C HIS A 369 4.21 5.75 18.68
N GLU A 370 3.89 4.79 17.82
CA GLU A 370 3.66 5.03 16.41
C GLU A 370 2.14 5.07 16.17
N GLU A 371 1.59 6.28 16.06
CA GLU A 371 0.15 6.50 15.83
C GLU A 371 -0.29 5.76 14.58
N LYS A 372 -1.38 4.98 14.69
CA LYS A 372 -2.07 4.41 13.53
C LYS A 372 -2.47 5.58 12.62
N LYS A 373 -1.80 5.73 11.48
CA LYS A 373 -2.34 6.60 10.44
C LYS A 373 -3.66 5.99 10.03
N GLU A 374 -4.73 6.77 10.10
CA GLU A 374 -5.98 6.40 9.43
C GLU A 374 -5.64 6.01 8.00
N ALA A 375 -6.31 4.98 7.49
CA ALA A 375 -6.17 4.54 6.11
C ALA A 375 -6.03 5.77 5.22
N ILE A 376 -4.86 5.89 4.56
CA ILE A 376 -4.52 7.07 3.78
C ILE A 376 -5.68 7.26 2.79
N ASP A 377 -6.22 8.47 2.74
CA ASP A 377 -7.05 8.91 1.62
C ASP A 377 -6.13 8.91 0.40
N VAL A 378 -6.03 7.77 -0.27
CA VAL A 378 -5.34 7.72 -1.54
C VAL A 378 -6.32 8.27 -2.54
N ILE A 379 -5.98 9.41 -3.15
CA ILE A 379 -6.65 9.90 -4.35
C ILE A 379 -6.15 9.02 -5.49
N GLU A 380 -6.66 7.80 -5.56
CA GLU A 380 -6.53 6.96 -6.74
C GLU A 380 -7.63 7.41 -7.69
N LYS A 381 -7.22 8.08 -8.77
CA LYS A 381 -8.11 8.45 -9.87
C LYS A 381 -9.28 9.37 -9.48
N GLY A 382 -9.07 10.32 -8.58
CA GLY A 382 -10.07 11.36 -8.26
C GLY A 382 -11.01 11.02 -7.10
N MET A 383 -11.04 9.77 -6.63
CA MET A 383 -11.77 9.35 -5.44
C MET A 383 -10.84 9.16 -4.24
N LYS A 384 -11.25 9.68 -3.08
CA LYS A 384 -10.65 9.33 -1.79
C LYS A 384 -11.04 7.89 -1.43
N ARG A 385 -10.11 6.94 -1.57
CA ARG A 385 -10.30 5.56 -1.08
C ARG A 385 -9.40 5.31 0.12
N LYS A 386 -9.98 4.76 1.19
CA LYS A 386 -9.27 4.26 2.38
C LYS A 386 -8.71 2.87 2.09
N ARG A 387 -7.42 2.76 1.74
CA ARG A 387 -6.74 1.45 1.64
C ARG A 387 -6.29 0.98 3.01
N LYS A 388 -6.71 -0.22 3.43
CA LYS A 388 -6.03 -1.02 4.45
C LYS A 388 -4.93 -1.82 3.74
N VAL A 389 -3.74 -1.25 3.66
CA VAL A 389 -2.53 -2.07 3.57
C VAL A 389 -2.25 -2.51 5.00
N GLU A 390 -1.90 -3.78 5.25
CA GLU A 390 -1.29 -4.17 6.52
C GLU A 390 0.05 -3.42 6.61
N ASP A 391 -0.03 -2.18 7.10
CA ASP A 391 1.10 -1.27 7.27
C ASP A 391 2.04 -1.90 8.30
N ILE A 392 3.35 -1.76 8.11
CA ILE A 392 4.39 -2.09 9.10
C ILE A 392 3.99 -1.54 10.49
N LEU A 393 3.29 -0.41 10.50
CA LEU A 393 2.67 0.21 11.66
C LEU A 393 1.67 -0.68 12.42
N SER A 394 0.84 -1.46 11.72
CA SER A 394 -0.07 -2.42 12.34
C SER A 394 0.71 -3.51 13.07
N LEU A 395 1.77 -4.03 12.43
CA LEU A 395 2.64 -5.05 13.01
C LEU A 395 3.41 -4.50 14.22
N ILE A 396 3.95 -3.28 14.13
CA ILE A 396 4.58 -2.58 15.26
C ILE A 396 3.60 -2.51 16.44
N ASN A 397 2.35 -2.09 16.20
CA ASN A 397 1.35 -1.94 17.23
C ASN A 397 0.98 -3.28 17.88
N GLU A 398 0.79 -4.33 17.08
CA GLU A 398 0.50 -5.69 17.58
C GLU A 398 1.65 -6.23 18.44
N CYS A 399 2.89 -6.15 17.96
CA CYS A 399 4.05 -6.58 18.73
C CYS A 399 4.19 -5.78 20.03
N THR A 400 4.01 -4.46 19.95
CA THR A 400 4.14 -3.58 21.12
C THR A 400 3.06 -3.88 22.16
N GLU A 401 1.81 -4.10 21.75
CA GLU A 401 0.72 -4.48 22.65
C GLU A 401 1.06 -5.77 23.43
N ARG A 402 1.62 -6.77 22.73
CA ARG A 402 2.05 -8.03 23.37
C ARG A 402 3.21 -7.83 24.34
N ILE A 403 4.17 -6.97 24.02
CA ILE A 403 5.25 -6.59 24.94
C ILE A 403 4.68 -5.88 26.18
N ILE A 404 3.81 -4.89 26.00
CA ILE A 404 3.22 -4.13 27.12
C ILE A 404 2.38 -5.04 28.03
N ASN A 405 1.62 -5.98 27.44
CA ASN A 405 0.89 -6.98 28.20
C ASN A 405 1.82 -7.85 29.05
N TYR A 406 2.92 -8.33 28.46
CA TYR A 406 3.93 -9.09 29.20
C TYR A 406 4.58 -8.29 30.34
N ILE A 407 4.92 -7.01 30.10
CA ILE A 407 5.48 -6.14 31.16
C ILE A 407 4.49 -5.94 32.31
N PHE A 408 3.19 -5.82 31.99
CA PHE A 408 2.14 -5.72 33.00
C PHE A 408 1.96 -7.03 33.80
N ASP A 409 2.11 -8.18 33.16
CA ASP A 409 2.02 -9.48 33.84
C ASP A 409 3.16 -9.68 34.85
N ILE A 410 4.36 -9.15 34.55
CA ILE A 410 5.50 -9.13 35.48
C ILE A 410 5.26 -8.13 36.62
N GLU A 411 4.79 -6.93 36.30
CA GLU A 411 4.60 -5.83 37.26
C GLU A 411 3.18 -5.24 37.12
N PRO A 412 2.19 -5.74 37.86
CA PRO A 412 0.81 -5.27 37.77
C PRO A 412 0.60 -3.80 38.16
N MET A 413 1.56 -3.17 38.86
CA MET A 413 1.54 -1.74 39.21
C MET A 413 2.40 -0.87 38.26
N TYR A 414 2.78 -1.39 37.10
CA TYR A 414 3.66 -0.69 36.15
C TYR A 414 3.09 0.66 35.67
N ILE A 415 1.76 0.86 35.70
CA ILE A 415 1.13 2.14 35.35
C ILE A 415 1.61 3.29 36.23
N GLU A 416 1.90 3.06 37.52
CA GLU A 416 2.42 4.10 38.42
C GLU A 416 3.82 4.52 37.98
N LYS A 417 4.66 3.57 37.55
CA LYS A 417 5.98 3.85 37.00
C LYS A 417 5.86 4.65 35.70
N MET A 418 4.91 4.33 34.82
CA MET A 418 4.67 5.14 33.62
C MET A 418 4.28 6.59 33.96
N ILE A 419 3.42 6.78 34.96
CA ILE A 419 3.01 8.12 35.42
C ILE A 419 4.23 8.88 36.00
N ASP A 420 5.07 8.21 36.78
CA ASP A 420 6.30 8.82 37.30
C ASP A 420 7.27 9.23 36.17
N GLU A 421 7.38 8.43 35.10
CA GLU A 421 8.16 8.81 33.90
C GLU A 421 7.55 10.01 33.18
N ILE A 422 6.21 10.11 33.09
CA ILE A 422 5.52 11.30 32.54
C ILE A 422 5.84 12.54 33.38
N ILE A 423 5.85 12.41 34.72
CA ILE A 423 6.20 13.50 35.62
C ILE A 423 7.64 13.97 35.36
N GLN A 424 8.59 13.03 35.25
CA GLN A 424 10.02 13.31 35.07
C GLN A 424 10.41 13.79 33.67
N SER A 425 9.70 13.37 32.61
CA SER A 425 10.04 13.74 31.24
C SER A 425 9.68 15.19 30.92
N ASN A 426 10.54 15.83 30.14
CA ASN A 426 10.32 17.15 29.53
C ASN A 426 10.07 17.06 28.01
N ASN A 427 10.11 15.85 27.43
CA ASN A 427 9.88 15.64 26.01
C ASN A 427 8.38 15.45 25.75
N SER A 428 7.75 16.45 25.14
CA SER A 428 6.31 16.45 24.84
C SER A 428 5.86 15.26 23.97
N THR A 429 6.74 14.74 23.10
CA THR A 429 6.46 13.58 22.24
C THR A 429 6.44 12.27 23.02
N GLU A 430 7.37 12.13 23.95
CA GLU A 430 7.41 10.96 24.84
C GLU A 430 6.23 10.99 25.81
N ILE A 431 5.88 12.16 26.35
CA ILE A 431 4.72 12.33 27.24
C ILE A 431 3.43 11.90 26.54
N LYS A 432 3.22 12.34 25.29
CA LYS A 432 2.10 11.88 24.47
C LYS A 432 2.10 10.36 24.32
N SER A 433 3.23 9.78 23.93
CA SER A 433 3.37 8.33 23.73
C SER A 433 3.06 7.53 25.00
N MET A 434 3.61 7.97 26.13
CA MET A 434 3.35 7.35 27.43
C MET A 434 1.89 7.53 27.85
N SER A 435 1.26 8.67 27.55
CA SER A 435 -0.17 8.90 27.83
C SER A 435 -1.07 7.92 27.08
N TYR A 436 -0.74 7.59 25.82
CA TYR A 436 -1.42 6.51 25.09
C TYR A 436 -1.29 5.17 25.81
N TYR A 437 -0.09 4.74 26.21
CA TYR A 437 0.06 3.45 26.90
C TYR A 437 -0.58 3.42 28.28
N VAL A 438 -0.61 4.54 29.00
CA VAL A 438 -1.38 4.70 30.23
C VAL A 438 -2.87 4.51 29.95
N SER A 439 -3.42 5.09 28.89
CA SER A 439 -4.84 4.95 28.54
C SER A 439 -5.21 3.49 28.22
N GLN A 440 -4.37 2.79 27.45
CA GLN A 440 -4.59 1.38 27.11
C GLN A 440 -4.48 0.45 28.34
N THR A 441 -3.50 0.67 29.20
CA THR A 441 -3.29 -0.18 30.38
C THR A 441 -4.25 0.11 31.53
N MET A 442 -4.74 1.35 31.63
CA MET A 442 -5.72 1.74 32.66
C MET A 442 -7.00 0.88 32.58
N ASN A 443 -7.37 0.43 31.38
CA ASN A 443 -8.54 -0.43 31.16
C ASN A 443 -8.46 -1.81 31.83
N LYS A 444 -7.29 -2.20 32.37
CA LYS A 444 -7.13 -3.44 33.14
C LYS A 444 -7.55 -3.32 34.62
N TYR A 445 -7.71 -2.12 35.15
CA TYR A 445 -8.06 -1.90 36.56
C TYR A 445 -9.57 -1.83 36.79
N ASP A 446 -9.99 -1.88 38.06
CA ASP A 446 -11.37 -1.58 38.44
C ASP A 446 -11.71 -0.10 38.26
N ILE A 447 -12.99 0.18 38.01
CA ILE A 447 -13.48 1.51 37.63
C ILE A 447 -13.16 2.62 38.64
N GLU A 448 -13.07 2.31 39.94
CA GLU A 448 -12.71 3.27 40.98
C GLU A 448 -11.24 3.68 40.89
N ILE A 449 -10.35 2.71 40.63
CA ILE A 449 -8.92 2.97 40.41
C ILE A 449 -8.75 3.73 39.09
N ARG A 450 -9.46 3.34 38.02
CA ARG A 450 -9.42 4.08 36.74
C ARG A 450 -9.77 5.55 36.91
N ARG A 451 -10.77 5.88 37.73
CA ARG A 451 -11.15 7.27 38.05
C ARG A 451 -10.02 8.04 38.72
N ILE A 452 -9.37 7.43 39.70
CA ILE A 452 -8.25 8.06 40.43
C ILE A 452 -7.09 8.32 39.46
N ILE A 453 -6.74 7.32 38.64
CA ILE A 453 -5.68 7.43 37.63
C ILE A 453 -6.02 8.53 36.61
N PHE A 454 -7.24 8.52 36.09
CA PHE A 454 -7.72 9.50 35.11
C PHE A 454 -7.64 10.94 35.62
N VAL A 455 -8.07 11.21 36.86
CA VAL A 455 -7.98 12.56 37.45
C VAL A 455 -6.52 12.94 37.65
N LYS A 456 -5.72 12.05 38.26
CA LYS A 456 -4.30 12.30 38.54
C LYS A 456 -3.50 12.63 37.28
N ILE A 457 -3.67 11.86 36.20
CA ILE A 457 -2.90 12.06 34.96
C ILE A 457 -3.32 13.34 34.24
N ASN A 458 -4.63 13.66 34.21
CA ASN A 458 -5.10 14.89 33.58
C ASN A 458 -4.64 16.13 34.34
N ASP A 459 -4.63 16.11 35.68
CA ASP A 459 -4.09 17.22 36.48
C ASP A 459 -2.59 17.44 36.20
N ILE A 460 -1.81 16.37 36.08
CA ILE A 460 -0.38 16.42 35.73
C ILE A 460 -0.17 17.01 34.33
N LEU A 461 -0.93 16.54 33.34
CA LEU A 461 -0.81 17.02 31.97
C LEU A 461 -1.24 18.48 31.83
N MET A 462 -2.32 18.90 32.52
CA MET A 462 -2.77 20.29 32.55
C MET A 462 -1.72 21.22 33.17
N ASP A 463 -1.11 20.84 34.30
CA ASP A 463 -0.02 21.62 34.92
C ASP A 463 1.19 21.77 33.98
N LYS A 464 1.51 20.71 33.20
CA LYS A 464 2.56 20.78 32.18
C LYS A 464 2.17 21.69 31.00
N ILE A 465 0.92 21.65 30.55
CA ILE A 465 0.40 22.52 29.47
C ILE A 465 0.45 23.99 29.87
N ASP A 466 0.07 24.32 31.10
CA ASP A 466 0.05 25.70 31.60
C ASP A 466 1.46 26.30 31.71
N LYS A 467 2.47 25.46 31.92
CA LYS A 467 3.89 25.85 31.98
C LYS A 467 4.57 25.91 30.60
N GLU A 468 4.01 25.24 29.59
CA GLU A 468 4.63 25.13 28.26
C GLU A 468 4.33 26.37 27.39
N LYS A 469 5.40 27.02 26.93
CA LYS A 469 5.32 28.23 26.09
C LYS A 469 5.37 27.92 24.61
N ASN A 470 5.99 26.80 24.22
CA ASN A 470 6.13 26.43 22.82
C ASN A 470 4.81 25.86 22.29
N LYS A 471 4.23 26.51 21.27
CA LYS A 471 2.96 26.08 20.67
C LYS A 471 3.00 24.61 20.24
N THR A 472 4.03 24.17 19.52
CA THR A 472 4.17 22.79 19.03
C THR A 472 4.25 21.76 20.16
N ASN A 473 4.98 22.05 21.23
CA ASN A 473 5.03 21.16 22.40
C ASN A 473 3.69 21.12 23.12
N ARG A 474 3.04 22.28 23.24
CA ARG A 474 1.71 22.40 23.85
C ARG A 474 0.69 21.54 23.11
N ILE A 475 0.74 21.50 21.78
CA ILE A 475 -0.08 20.60 20.94
C ILE A 475 0.13 19.14 21.34
N LYS A 476 1.38 18.68 21.42
CA LYS A 476 1.69 17.29 21.78
C LYS A 476 1.21 16.92 23.19
N LEU A 477 1.28 17.86 24.13
CA LEU A 477 0.74 17.66 25.48
C LEU A 477 -0.80 17.58 25.47
N PHE A 478 -1.47 18.41 24.67
CA PHE A 478 -2.92 18.31 24.45
C PHE A 478 -3.32 16.98 23.82
N GLU A 479 -2.55 16.49 22.83
CA GLU A 479 -2.75 15.16 22.25
C GLU A 479 -2.65 14.09 23.34
N GLY A 480 -1.70 14.18 24.27
CA GLY A 480 -1.63 13.28 25.42
C GLY A 480 -2.91 13.27 26.28
N ILE A 481 -3.56 14.42 26.50
CA ILE A 481 -4.85 14.49 27.19
C ILE A 481 -5.94 13.78 26.38
N LEU A 482 -5.99 14.01 25.06
CA LEU A 482 -6.96 13.36 24.18
C LEU A 482 -6.79 11.83 24.19
N GLU A 483 -5.55 11.32 24.17
CA GLU A 483 -5.28 9.88 24.27
C GLU A 483 -5.82 9.25 25.56
N ILE A 484 -5.70 9.98 26.69
CA ILE A 484 -6.27 9.55 27.97
C ILE A 484 -7.80 9.55 27.88
N ILE A 485 -8.42 10.60 27.35
CA ILE A 485 -9.87 10.70 27.23
C ILE A 485 -10.42 9.59 26.35
N ASP A 486 -9.80 9.37 25.19
CA ASP A 486 -10.23 8.39 24.19
C ASP A 486 -10.06 6.95 24.70
N GLY A 487 -9.17 6.71 25.67
CA GLY A 487 -9.07 5.43 26.39
C GLY A 487 -10.01 5.27 27.59
N SER A 488 -10.77 6.30 27.98
CA SER A 488 -11.44 6.40 29.29
C SER A 488 -12.96 6.55 29.23
N TYR A 489 -13.63 6.16 28.14
CA TYR A 489 -15.08 6.34 27.98
C TYR A 489 -15.92 5.73 29.11
N GLU A 490 -15.54 4.57 29.65
CA GLU A 490 -16.26 3.95 30.77
C GLU A 490 -16.26 4.81 32.05
N VAL A 491 -15.18 5.55 32.29
CA VAL A 491 -15.07 6.47 33.43
C VAL A 491 -16.10 7.59 33.31
N MET A 492 -16.19 8.17 32.11
CA MET A 492 -17.14 9.25 31.78
C MET A 492 -18.59 8.75 31.78
N MET A 493 -18.84 7.54 31.28
CA MET A 493 -20.18 6.92 31.29
C MET A 493 -20.79 6.78 32.70
N LYS A 494 -19.95 6.62 33.73
CA LYS A 494 -20.41 6.49 35.11
C LYS A 494 -20.42 7.82 35.90
N SER A 495 -19.99 8.94 35.30
CA SER A 495 -19.92 10.25 35.97
C SER A 495 -20.43 11.38 35.07
N ASN A 496 -21.70 11.72 35.26
CA ASN A 496 -22.41 12.78 34.55
C ASN A 496 -21.68 14.14 34.60
N GLU A 497 -21.17 14.52 35.78
CA GLU A 497 -20.46 15.79 35.96
C GLU A 497 -19.13 15.82 35.22
N MET A 498 -18.40 14.71 35.22
CA MET A 498 -17.11 14.60 34.52
C MET A 498 -17.30 14.71 33.01
N LEU A 499 -18.33 14.07 32.46
CA LEU A 499 -18.66 14.18 31.03
C LEU A 499 -19.02 15.62 30.64
N LYS A 500 -19.85 16.31 31.44
CA LYS A 500 -20.20 17.73 31.21
C LYS A 500 -18.98 18.64 31.22
N ILE A 501 -18.10 18.47 32.20
CA ILE A 501 -16.86 19.23 32.30
C ILE A 501 -15.98 18.99 31.07
N MET A 502 -15.87 17.73 30.63
CA MET A 502 -15.05 17.37 29.48
C MET A 502 -15.56 17.98 28.18
N ILE A 503 -16.86 17.85 27.90
CA ILE A 503 -17.49 18.46 26.70
C ILE A 503 -17.29 19.96 26.71
N LYS A 504 -17.57 20.62 27.85
CA LYS A 504 -17.36 22.06 28.00
C LYS A 504 -15.92 22.46 27.72
N LYS A 505 -14.95 21.66 28.18
CA LYS A 505 -13.53 21.92 27.97
C LYS A 505 -13.11 21.71 26.51
N MET A 506 -13.59 20.66 25.86
CA MET A 506 -13.38 20.45 24.42
C MET A 506 -13.95 21.60 23.60
N GLU A 507 -15.17 22.07 23.90
CA GLU A 507 -15.78 23.25 23.27
C GLU A 507 -14.94 24.52 23.47
N GLU A 508 -14.40 24.75 24.67
CA GLU A 508 -13.49 25.87 24.94
C GLU A 508 -12.23 25.79 24.07
N ILE A 509 -11.64 24.61 23.93
CA ILE A 509 -10.45 24.39 23.10
C ILE A 509 -10.77 24.61 21.62
N ILE A 510 -11.92 24.13 21.14
CA ILE A 510 -12.36 24.35 19.74
C ILE A 510 -12.47 25.85 19.44
N ILE A 511 -12.94 26.65 20.39
CA ILE A 511 -13.05 28.10 20.26
C ILE A 511 -11.68 28.78 20.31
N SER A 512 -10.78 28.36 21.21
CA SER A 512 -9.51 29.06 21.43
C SER A 512 -8.39 28.66 20.48
N GLU A 513 -8.45 27.47 19.88
CA GLU A 513 -7.39 26.92 19.02
C GLU A 513 -7.84 26.81 17.56
N GLU A 514 -6.90 26.63 16.64
CA GLU A 514 -7.13 26.54 15.18
C GLU A 514 -6.28 25.43 14.54
N GLY A 515 -6.62 25.03 13.31
CA GLY A 515 -5.86 24.07 12.53
C GLY A 515 -5.92 22.65 13.09
N GLU A 516 -4.79 21.94 13.14
CA GLU A 516 -4.75 20.52 13.52
C GLU A 516 -5.26 20.24 14.93
N ILE A 517 -5.03 21.14 15.89
CA ILE A 517 -5.51 20.97 17.27
C ILE A 517 -7.03 20.90 17.27
N ARG A 518 -7.67 21.87 16.61
CA ARG A 518 -9.12 21.96 16.54
C ARG A 518 -9.69 20.71 15.87
N LYS A 519 -9.11 20.29 14.74
CA LYS A 519 -9.51 19.07 14.02
C LYS A 519 -9.43 17.83 14.92
N LYS A 520 -8.33 17.64 15.64
CA LYS A 520 -8.17 16.50 16.57
C LYS A 520 -9.19 16.53 17.70
N VAL A 521 -9.43 17.68 18.32
CA VAL A 521 -10.43 17.82 19.39
C VAL A 521 -11.85 17.57 18.87
N ILE A 522 -12.18 18.00 17.65
CA ILE A 522 -13.47 17.69 17.01
C ILE A 522 -13.64 16.18 16.80
N ILE A 523 -12.58 15.49 16.36
CA ILE A 523 -12.58 14.03 16.19
C ILE A 523 -12.76 13.32 17.54
N SER A 524 -12.00 13.68 18.58
CA SER A 524 -12.17 13.11 19.92
C SER A 524 -13.55 13.43 20.51
N LEU A 525 -14.11 14.62 20.26
CA LEU A 525 -15.49 14.96 20.66
C LEU A 525 -16.52 14.06 19.98
N LYS A 526 -16.34 13.77 18.69
CA LYS A 526 -17.18 12.82 17.94
C LYS A 526 -17.08 11.41 18.51
N GLN A 527 -15.88 10.93 18.81
CA GLN A 527 -15.70 9.61 19.44
C GLN A 527 -16.29 9.57 20.85
N LEU A 528 -16.17 10.65 21.62
CA LEU A 528 -16.80 10.81 22.92
C LEU A 528 -18.33 10.71 22.80
N HIS A 529 -18.93 11.38 21.83
CA HIS A 529 -20.37 11.31 21.56
C HIS A 529 -20.81 9.88 21.18
N ASP A 530 -20.02 9.18 20.36
CA ASP A 530 -20.31 7.81 19.96
C ASP A 530 -20.21 6.83 21.13
N ASN A 531 -19.22 6.98 22.01
CA ASN A 531 -19.02 6.04 23.12
C ASN A 531 -19.84 6.37 24.38
N CYS A 532 -20.17 7.64 24.63
CA CYS A 532 -20.91 8.09 25.83
C CYS A 532 -22.38 8.42 25.56
N GLY A 533 -22.89 8.07 24.37
CA GLY A 533 -24.23 8.37 23.90
C GLY A 533 -25.38 8.14 24.88
N ILE A 534 -25.37 7.00 25.58
CA ILE A 534 -26.39 6.57 26.55
C ILE A 534 -26.56 7.58 27.71
N VAL A 535 -25.51 8.30 28.06
CA VAL A 535 -25.53 9.28 29.15
C VAL A 535 -26.40 10.49 28.79
N TYR A 536 -26.36 10.95 27.53
CA TYR A 536 -27.20 12.05 27.05
C TYR A 536 -28.69 11.75 27.21
N TYR A 537 -29.09 10.49 27.02
CA TYR A 537 -30.46 10.05 27.26
C TYR A 537 -30.83 10.13 28.74
N LYS A 538 -30.02 9.57 29.63
CA LYS A 538 -30.29 9.52 31.08
C LYS A 538 -30.36 10.90 31.73
N MET A 539 -29.53 11.84 31.27
CA MET A 539 -29.46 13.19 31.83
C MET A 539 -30.51 14.15 31.25
N GLY A 540 -31.13 13.79 30.12
CA GLY A 540 -31.91 14.72 29.31
C GLY A 540 -31.00 15.66 28.53
N ILE A 541 -30.95 15.49 27.21
CA ILE A 541 -30.06 16.17 26.26
C ILE A 541 -29.99 17.69 26.46
N ILE A 542 -31.14 18.32 26.72
CA ILE A 542 -31.27 19.77 26.90
C ILE A 542 -30.41 20.26 28.09
N SER A 543 -30.20 19.41 29.10
CA SER A 543 -29.33 19.74 30.24
C SER A 543 -27.84 19.55 29.96
N CYS A 544 -27.49 18.85 28.87
CA CYS A 544 -26.11 18.50 28.52
C CYS A 544 -25.53 19.38 27.41
N MET A 545 -26.38 20.00 26.57
CA MET A 545 -25.92 20.79 25.42
C MET A 545 -26.54 22.18 25.43
N ASN A 546 -25.69 23.17 25.12
CA ASN A 546 -26.13 24.54 24.85
C ASN A 546 -26.11 24.77 23.34
N PHE A 547 -27.27 24.63 22.68
CA PHE A 547 -27.38 24.77 21.23
C PHE A 547 -27.04 26.18 20.71
N GLU A 548 -27.26 27.23 21.52
CA GLU A 548 -26.84 28.59 21.14
C GLU A 548 -25.31 28.69 21.09
N ARG A 549 -24.63 28.06 22.05
CA ARG A 549 -23.17 27.98 22.06
C ARG A 549 -22.65 27.17 20.88
N ILE A 550 -23.26 26.02 20.59
CA ILE A 550 -22.90 25.17 19.44
C ILE A 550 -23.06 25.94 18.13
N GLU A 551 -24.13 26.71 17.96
CA GLU A 551 -24.32 27.57 16.78
C GLU A 551 -23.26 28.68 16.68
N GLY A 552 -22.82 29.22 17.82
CA GLY A 552 -21.67 30.14 17.88
C GLY A 552 -20.37 29.47 17.43
N ILE A 553 -20.13 28.22 17.87
CA ILE A 553 -18.97 27.42 17.47
C ILE A 553 -19.02 27.14 15.97
N ILE A 554 -20.13 26.64 15.42
CA ILE A 554 -20.24 26.28 14.00
C ILE A 554 -19.88 27.45 13.07
N LYS A 555 -20.18 28.70 13.46
CA LYS A 555 -19.87 29.89 12.66
C LYS A 555 -18.37 30.20 12.52
N ILE A 556 -17.53 29.72 13.43
CA ILE A 556 -16.07 29.93 13.37
C ILE A 556 -15.31 28.78 12.69
N LEU A 557 -16.03 27.71 12.33
CA LEU A 557 -15.48 26.50 11.72
C LEU A 557 -15.44 26.60 10.20
N ASN A 558 -14.43 25.98 9.59
CA ASN A 558 -14.39 25.76 8.14
C ASN A 558 -15.37 24.65 7.71
N GLU A 559 -15.54 24.44 6.40
CA GLU A 559 -16.50 23.45 5.87
C GLU A 559 -16.23 22.02 6.42
N GLU A 560 -15.00 21.51 6.32
CA GLU A 560 -14.65 20.16 6.84
C GLU A 560 -14.94 20.02 8.35
N GLU A 561 -14.61 21.04 9.14
CA GLU A 561 -14.86 21.05 10.59
C GLU A 561 -16.34 21.08 10.92
N GLN A 562 -17.15 21.80 10.14
CA GLN A 562 -18.61 21.81 10.29
C GLN A 562 -19.20 20.43 10.00
N GLU A 563 -18.73 19.76 8.94
CA GLU A 563 -19.18 18.42 8.56
C GLU A 563 -18.98 17.41 9.70
N GLU A 564 -17.80 17.38 10.31
CA GLU A 564 -17.49 16.51 11.45
C GLU A 564 -18.35 16.81 12.69
N ILE A 565 -18.62 18.10 12.97
CA ILE A 565 -19.52 18.49 14.07
C ILE A 565 -20.97 18.07 13.78
N TYR A 566 -21.48 18.25 12.57
CA TYR A 566 -22.83 17.79 12.23
C TYR A 566 -22.95 16.27 12.31
N GLU A 567 -21.94 15.51 11.86
CA GLU A 567 -21.93 14.05 12.03
C GLU A 567 -21.89 13.65 13.51
N SER A 568 -21.07 14.33 14.31
CA SER A 568 -20.99 14.16 15.77
C SER A 568 -22.33 14.42 16.47
N LEU A 569 -23.05 15.47 16.08
CA LEU A 569 -24.41 15.76 16.56
C LEU A 569 -25.42 14.72 16.07
N GLY A 570 -25.25 14.23 14.84
CA GLY A 570 -26.01 13.12 14.28
C GLY A 570 -25.87 11.86 15.13
N ILE A 571 -24.65 11.49 15.53
CA ILE A 571 -24.36 10.30 16.33
C ILE A 571 -25.16 10.26 17.64
N ILE A 572 -25.35 11.41 18.30
CA ILE A 572 -26.12 11.49 19.55
C ILE A 572 -27.56 11.01 19.34
N SER A 573 -28.15 11.25 18.16
CA SER A 573 -29.53 10.84 17.85
C SER A 573 -29.72 9.31 17.84
N LYS A 574 -28.64 8.52 17.71
CA LYS A 574 -28.70 7.04 17.82
C LYS A 574 -29.14 6.57 19.21
N TYR A 575 -28.91 7.39 20.24
CA TYR A 575 -29.11 7.03 21.64
C TYR A 575 -30.43 7.55 22.21
N LEU A 576 -31.22 8.24 21.40
CA LEU A 576 -32.48 8.85 21.81
C LEU A 576 -33.67 7.94 21.52
N PRO A 577 -34.74 8.01 22.33
CA PRO A 577 -36.02 7.42 21.97
C PRO A 577 -36.52 8.04 20.66
N ILE A 578 -37.13 7.22 19.81
CA ILE A 578 -37.61 7.59 18.47
C ILE A 578 -38.50 8.84 18.53
N GLU A 579 -39.34 8.97 19.57
CA GLU A 579 -40.26 10.09 19.75
C GLU A 579 -39.55 11.44 19.95
N ARG A 580 -38.32 11.43 20.48
CA ARG A 580 -37.51 12.63 20.75
C ARG A 580 -36.49 12.93 19.67
N VAL A 581 -36.24 12.00 18.75
CA VAL A 581 -35.26 12.20 17.66
C VAL A 581 -35.65 13.40 16.80
N LYS A 582 -36.94 13.54 16.45
CA LYS A 582 -37.42 14.69 15.68
C LYS A 582 -37.25 16.02 16.42
N GLU A 583 -37.61 16.06 17.70
CA GLU A 583 -37.44 17.25 18.55
C GLU A 583 -35.97 17.69 18.59
N TYR A 584 -35.07 16.73 18.80
CA TYR A 584 -33.62 16.98 18.77
C TYR A 584 -33.13 17.45 17.40
N GLY A 585 -33.59 16.81 16.32
CA GLY A 585 -33.26 17.18 14.95
C GLY A 585 -33.72 18.60 14.59
N GLU A 586 -34.84 19.05 15.12
CA GLU A 586 -35.31 20.43 14.96
C GLU A 586 -34.42 21.44 15.70
N LEU A 587 -33.85 21.07 16.85
CA LEU A 587 -32.87 21.92 17.56
C LEU A 587 -31.54 22.03 16.81
N VAL A 588 -31.08 20.95 16.16
CA VAL A 588 -29.78 20.92 15.47
C VAL A 588 -29.86 21.48 14.05
N ILE A 589 -30.75 20.94 13.21
CA ILE A 589 -30.83 21.29 11.79
C ILE A 589 -32.12 22.03 11.42
N GLY A 590 -33.07 22.25 12.34
CA GLY A 590 -34.38 22.84 12.00
C GLY A 590 -34.30 24.23 11.36
N LYS A 591 -33.32 25.07 11.73
CA LYS A 591 -33.05 26.35 11.04
C LYS A 591 -32.63 26.14 9.57
N ILE A 592 -31.80 25.13 9.30
CA ILE A 592 -31.33 24.77 7.96
C ILE A 592 -32.49 24.23 7.13
N VAL A 593 -33.31 23.35 7.70
CA VAL A 593 -34.51 22.80 7.06
C VAL A 593 -35.50 23.91 6.70
N LYS A 594 -35.71 24.90 7.59
CA LYS A 594 -36.53 26.08 7.31
C LYS A 594 -35.97 26.92 6.16
N ASN A 595 -34.65 27.07 6.07
CA ASN A 595 -33.99 27.76 4.96
C ASN A 595 -34.19 27.04 3.63
N ILE A 596 -34.09 25.70 3.61
CA ILE A 596 -34.42 24.89 2.42
C ILE A 596 -35.88 25.10 2.02
N LYS A 597 -36.83 25.00 2.97
CA LYS A 597 -38.26 25.26 2.70
C LYS A 597 -38.51 26.67 2.15
N ARG A 598 -37.76 27.69 2.59
CA ARG A 598 -37.82 29.05 2.03
C ARG A 598 -37.30 29.10 0.59
N ASN A 599 -36.17 28.45 0.31
CA ASN A 599 -35.60 28.41 -1.03
C ASN A 599 -36.45 27.57 -2.01
N ILE A 600 -37.17 26.55 -1.53
CA ILE A 600 -38.20 25.85 -2.31
C ILE A 600 -39.27 26.84 -2.78
N LYS A 601 -39.83 27.65 -1.86
CA LYS A 601 -40.84 28.65 -2.22
C LYS A 601 -40.34 29.61 -3.29
N ARG A 602 -39.11 30.12 -3.15
CA ARG A 602 -38.47 31.01 -4.13
C ARG A 602 -38.30 30.35 -5.50
N LEU A 603 -37.85 29.09 -5.52
CA LEU A 603 -37.68 28.32 -6.76
C LEU A 603 -39.03 28.09 -7.46
N MET A 604 -40.10 27.90 -6.68
CA MET A 604 -41.46 27.72 -7.20
C MET A 604 -42.10 29.04 -7.68
N SER A 605 -41.73 30.18 -7.08
CA SER A 605 -42.22 31.51 -7.46
C SER A 605 -41.33 32.26 -8.46
N GLU A 606 -40.30 31.60 -9.02
CA GLU A 606 -39.31 32.19 -9.94
C GLU A 606 -38.57 33.41 -9.36
N GLU A 607 -38.49 33.49 -8.03
CA GLU A 607 -37.67 34.48 -7.31
C GLU A 607 -36.19 34.08 -7.30
N VAL A 608 -35.32 35.00 -6.85
CA VAL A 608 -33.87 34.75 -6.74
C VAL A 608 -33.58 33.55 -5.83
N PHE A 609 -33.20 32.43 -6.46
CA PHE A 609 -32.82 31.20 -5.79
C PHE A 609 -31.35 31.24 -5.37
N ASN A 610 -31.08 31.04 -4.08
CA ASN A 610 -29.71 31.09 -3.56
C ASN A 610 -29.06 29.70 -3.62
N GLU A 611 -28.45 29.39 -4.77
CA GLU A 611 -27.82 28.09 -5.05
C GLU A 611 -26.77 27.72 -4.01
N LYS A 612 -25.87 28.65 -3.64
CA LYS A 612 -24.79 28.41 -2.68
C LYS A 612 -25.31 28.05 -1.29
N GLU A 613 -26.28 28.81 -0.78
CA GLU A 613 -26.90 28.56 0.52
C GLU A 613 -27.60 27.19 0.56
N VAL A 614 -28.19 26.75 -0.55
CA VAL A 614 -28.83 25.43 -0.67
C VAL A 614 -27.78 24.31 -0.66
N ILE A 615 -26.69 24.45 -1.40
CA ILE A 615 -25.59 23.46 -1.42
C ILE A 615 -25.02 23.27 -0.01
N GLU A 616 -24.67 24.36 0.69
CA GLU A 616 -24.16 24.30 2.06
C GLU A 616 -25.19 23.68 3.03
N SER A 617 -26.47 23.99 2.85
CA SER A 617 -27.55 23.45 3.69
C SER A 617 -27.72 21.94 3.50
N ILE A 618 -27.67 21.45 2.26
CA ILE A 618 -27.77 20.02 1.93
C ILE A 618 -26.57 19.27 2.52
N GLU A 619 -25.37 19.84 2.42
CA GLU A 619 -24.17 19.21 2.96
C GLU A 619 -24.23 19.00 4.48
N ARG A 620 -24.61 20.04 5.22
CA ARG A 620 -24.78 19.96 6.69
C ARG A 620 -25.84 18.92 7.08
N ILE A 621 -26.95 18.85 6.35
CA ILE A 621 -28.01 17.86 6.58
C ILE A 621 -27.51 16.43 6.29
N LYS A 622 -26.72 16.25 5.22
CA LYS A 622 -26.15 14.95 4.86
C LYS A 622 -25.31 14.39 6.00
N TRP A 623 -24.39 15.17 6.54
CA TRP A 623 -23.51 14.72 7.63
C TRP A 623 -24.26 14.44 8.92
N TYR A 624 -25.26 15.25 9.27
CA TYR A 624 -26.14 14.97 10.41
C TYR A 624 -26.84 13.61 10.27
N PHE A 625 -27.45 13.32 9.12
CA PHE A 625 -28.14 12.04 8.92
C PHE A 625 -27.18 10.85 8.83
N LYS A 626 -26.00 11.02 8.24
CA LYS A 626 -24.94 10.01 8.23
C LYS A 626 -24.55 9.59 9.65
N GLY A 627 -24.45 10.55 10.56
CA GLY A 627 -24.15 10.27 11.98
C GLY A 627 -25.26 9.50 12.70
N GLY A 628 -26.53 9.81 12.43
CA GLY A 628 -27.67 9.23 13.16
C GLY A 628 -28.15 7.85 12.70
N ASN A 629 -27.84 7.44 11.46
CA ASN A 629 -28.22 6.13 10.92
C ASN A 629 -29.75 5.86 10.99
N THR A 630 -30.19 4.68 11.43
CA THR A 630 -31.60 4.23 11.37
C THR A 630 -32.57 4.98 12.28
N THR A 631 -32.10 5.56 13.40
CA THR A 631 -33.00 6.27 14.36
C THR A 631 -33.59 7.54 13.77
N ASN A 632 -32.88 8.18 12.84
CA ASN A 632 -33.31 9.39 12.15
C ASN A 632 -34.26 9.14 10.97
N LYS A 633 -34.62 7.89 10.67
CA LYS A 633 -35.34 7.51 9.45
C LYS A 633 -36.59 8.36 9.17
N GLU A 634 -37.44 8.57 10.17
CA GLU A 634 -38.70 9.33 10.00
C GLU A 634 -38.46 10.81 9.71
N TYR A 635 -37.51 11.43 10.43
CA TYR A 635 -37.16 12.82 10.20
C TYR A 635 -36.41 13.01 8.88
N MET A 636 -35.58 12.03 8.50
CA MET A 636 -34.90 12.00 7.20
C MET A 636 -35.90 11.92 6.06
N LYS A 637 -36.98 11.13 6.20
CA LYS A 637 -38.05 11.05 5.18
C LYS A 637 -38.65 12.42 4.87
N GLU A 638 -39.05 13.19 5.89
CA GLU A 638 -39.62 14.54 5.67
C GLU A 638 -38.65 15.44 4.90
N ASN A 639 -37.35 15.32 5.19
CA ASN A 639 -36.32 16.09 4.50
C ASN A 639 -36.10 15.60 3.05
N VAL A 640 -36.11 14.29 2.82
CA VAL A 640 -36.04 13.70 1.47
C VAL A 640 -37.20 14.18 0.61
N ASP A 641 -38.44 14.23 1.13
CA ASP A 641 -39.61 14.71 0.38
C ASP A 641 -39.45 16.19 -0.05
N ASN A 642 -38.91 17.03 0.85
CA ASN A 642 -38.59 18.43 0.53
C ASN A 642 -37.49 18.54 -0.53
N LEU A 643 -36.42 17.74 -0.43
CA LEU A 643 -35.32 17.73 -1.39
C LEU A 643 -35.76 17.21 -2.76
N MET A 644 -36.63 16.20 -2.82
CA MET A 644 -37.18 15.68 -4.07
C MET A 644 -38.07 16.70 -4.78
N THR A 645 -38.70 17.61 -4.04
CA THR A 645 -39.42 18.75 -4.63
C THR A 645 -38.46 19.70 -5.37
N ILE A 646 -37.30 20.00 -4.77
CA ILE A 646 -36.23 20.78 -5.43
C ILE A 646 -35.72 20.02 -6.65
N TYR A 647 -35.40 18.74 -6.49
CA TYR A 647 -34.86 17.88 -7.54
C TYR A 647 -35.76 17.87 -8.78
N LYS A 648 -37.08 17.67 -8.57
CA LYS A 648 -38.08 17.65 -9.64
C LYS A 648 -38.14 18.99 -10.38
N LYS A 649 -38.18 20.12 -9.66
CA LYS A 649 -38.25 21.45 -10.27
C LYS A 649 -36.97 21.80 -11.01
N ILE A 650 -35.79 21.43 -10.48
CA ILE A 650 -34.51 21.58 -11.17
C ILE A 650 -34.50 20.79 -12.47
N ASN A 651 -34.92 19.52 -12.47
CA ASN A 651 -34.96 18.70 -13.69
C ASN A 651 -35.88 19.31 -14.76
N GLN A 652 -37.01 19.91 -14.36
CA GLN A 652 -37.88 20.65 -15.29
C GLN A 652 -37.16 21.86 -15.90
N ILE A 653 -36.49 22.67 -15.09
CA ILE A 653 -35.73 23.85 -15.55
C ILE A 653 -34.60 23.43 -16.50
N LEU A 654 -33.88 22.35 -16.17
CA LEU A 654 -32.77 21.83 -16.97
C LEU A 654 -33.23 21.25 -18.31
N LYS A 655 -34.47 20.76 -18.40
CA LYS A 655 -35.10 20.29 -19.64
C LYS A 655 -35.47 21.43 -20.58
N GLU A 656 -35.85 22.59 -20.03
CA GLU A 656 -36.31 23.76 -20.78
C GLU A 656 -35.15 24.67 -21.23
N LYS A 657 -34.05 24.74 -20.47
CA LYS A 657 -32.90 25.63 -20.74
C LYS A 657 -31.68 24.84 -21.23
N ASN A 658 -31.36 24.97 -22.53
CA ASN A 658 -30.24 24.27 -23.19
C ASN A 658 -28.88 25.00 -23.15
N GLU A 659 -28.79 26.23 -22.64
CA GLU A 659 -27.54 26.99 -22.60
C GLU A 659 -26.65 26.65 -21.38
N GLU A 660 -25.34 26.51 -21.60
CA GLU A 660 -24.31 26.31 -20.56
C GLU A 660 -24.06 27.59 -19.74
N ASN A 661 -25.00 27.96 -18.87
CA ASN A 661 -24.84 29.07 -17.93
C ASN A 661 -24.39 28.58 -16.53
N ILE A 662 -23.80 29.46 -15.71
CA ILE A 662 -23.30 29.15 -14.35
C ILE A 662 -24.37 28.44 -13.49
N SER A 663 -25.63 28.87 -13.60
CA SER A 663 -26.76 28.27 -12.86
C SER A 663 -27.00 26.79 -13.20
N ARG A 664 -26.71 26.36 -14.44
CA ARG A 664 -26.84 24.94 -14.84
C ARG A 664 -25.87 24.04 -14.06
N ARG A 665 -24.62 24.48 -13.89
CA ARG A 665 -23.60 23.74 -13.11
C ARG A 665 -23.99 23.64 -11.64
N SER A 666 -24.44 24.73 -11.03
CA SER A 666 -24.91 24.73 -9.64
C SER A 666 -26.12 23.82 -9.43
N PHE A 667 -27.07 23.80 -10.38
CA PHE A 667 -28.22 22.91 -10.30
C PHE A 667 -27.84 21.43 -10.40
N ILE A 668 -26.89 21.08 -11.27
CA ILE A 668 -26.34 19.72 -11.35
C ILE A 668 -25.69 19.35 -10.00
N GLU A 669 -24.89 20.25 -9.43
CA GLU A 669 -24.26 20.03 -8.11
C GLU A 669 -25.30 19.82 -7.00
N ILE A 670 -26.38 20.62 -6.97
CA ILE A 670 -27.48 20.43 -6.01
C ILE A 670 -28.10 19.04 -6.16
N THR A 671 -28.41 18.60 -7.38
CA THR A 671 -29.00 17.26 -7.59
C THR A 671 -28.04 16.14 -7.19
N ARG A 672 -26.73 16.31 -7.43
CA ARG A 672 -25.70 15.37 -7.00
C ARG A 672 -25.65 15.23 -5.47
N ARG A 673 -25.67 16.35 -4.74
CA ARG A 673 -25.70 16.36 -3.27
C ARG A 673 -27.00 15.75 -2.71
N ILE A 674 -28.13 15.98 -3.37
CA ILE A 674 -29.41 15.32 -3.01
C ILE A 674 -29.26 13.81 -3.18
N ASN A 675 -28.72 13.33 -4.30
CA ASN A 675 -28.53 11.89 -4.54
C ASN A 675 -27.68 11.22 -3.45
N GLU A 676 -26.64 11.89 -2.93
CA GLU A 676 -25.84 11.37 -1.81
C GLU A 676 -26.66 11.15 -0.52
N ILE A 677 -27.61 12.05 -0.23
CA ILE A 677 -28.57 11.88 0.87
C ILE A 677 -29.53 10.72 0.57
N LEU A 678 -30.01 10.60 -0.67
CA LEU A 678 -30.88 9.49 -1.09
C LEU A 678 -30.20 8.13 -0.90
N ILE A 679 -28.91 8.02 -1.28
CA ILE A 679 -28.11 6.82 -1.05
C ILE A 679 -28.06 6.47 0.44
N THR A 680 -27.85 7.47 1.30
CA THR A 680 -27.83 7.28 2.76
C THR A 680 -29.20 6.85 3.27
N TYR A 681 -30.29 7.43 2.75
CA TYR A 681 -31.67 7.08 3.11
C TYR A 681 -32.02 5.64 2.71
N ILE A 682 -31.69 5.23 1.48
CA ILE A 682 -31.99 3.88 0.94
C ILE A 682 -31.35 2.78 1.79
N LYS A 683 -30.14 3.02 2.30
CA LYS A 683 -29.41 2.07 3.16
C LYS A 683 -30.10 1.84 4.50
N ILE A 684 -30.83 2.82 5.04
CA ILE A 684 -31.41 2.75 6.39
C ILE A 684 -32.89 2.35 6.42
N ILE A 685 -33.61 2.51 5.31
CA ILE A 685 -35.07 2.25 5.25
C ILE A 685 -35.40 0.78 5.05
N THR A 686 -36.60 0.38 5.47
CA THR A 686 -37.10 -1.00 5.33
C THR A 686 -37.48 -1.34 3.88
N ASN A 687 -37.57 -2.62 3.53
CA ASN A 687 -37.97 -3.06 2.19
C ASN A 687 -39.35 -2.53 1.74
N GLN A 688 -40.31 -2.41 2.65
CA GLN A 688 -41.60 -1.80 2.33
C GLN A 688 -41.48 -0.31 1.99
N GLU A 689 -40.61 0.41 2.68
CA GLU A 689 -40.35 1.83 2.40
C GLU A 689 -39.55 2.01 1.11
N ARG A 690 -38.60 1.11 0.80
CA ARG A 690 -37.90 1.11 -0.50
C ARG A 690 -38.87 0.94 -1.66
N ARG A 691 -39.87 0.06 -1.54
CA ARG A 691 -40.95 -0.08 -2.54
C ARG A 691 -41.69 1.23 -2.77
N LYS A 692 -42.12 1.90 -1.70
CA LYS A 692 -42.76 3.22 -1.80
C LYS A 692 -41.84 4.27 -2.41
N PHE A 693 -40.56 4.28 -2.03
CA PHE A 693 -39.56 5.18 -2.61
C PHE A 693 -39.45 4.99 -4.13
N ILE A 694 -39.45 3.75 -4.62
CA ILE A 694 -39.42 3.44 -6.05
C ILE A 694 -40.70 3.96 -6.73
N GLU A 695 -41.87 3.66 -6.16
CA GLU A 695 -43.16 4.11 -6.68
C GLU A 695 -43.24 5.65 -6.79
N GLU A 696 -42.70 6.38 -5.80
CA GLU A 696 -42.77 7.84 -5.72
C GLU A 696 -41.70 8.54 -6.56
N TYR A 697 -40.45 8.05 -6.57
CA TYR A 697 -39.29 8.83 -7.01
C TYR A 697 -38.53 8.27 -8.21
N ASN A 698 -38.71 6.99 -8.55
CA ASN A 698 -37.92 6.33 -9.60
C ASN A 698 -38.03 7.05 -10.96
N GLY A 699 -39.25 7.42 -11.36
CA GLY A 699 -39.49 8.14 -12.61
C GLY A 699 -38.78 9.49 -12.67
N ILE A 700 -38.69 10.20 -11.54
CA ILE A 700 -38.04 11.53 -11.46
C ILE A 700 -36.52 11.39 -11.60
N ILE A 701 -35.93 10.37 -10.97
CA ILE A 701 -34.47 10.18 -10.95
C ILE A 701 -33.96 9.71 -12.31
N ILE A 702 -34.59 8.69 -12.93
CA ILE A 702 -34.17 8.19 -14.25
C ILE A 702 -34.40 9.23 -15.34
N GLU A 703 -35.55 9.92 -15.35
CA GLU A 703 -35.81 10.97 -16.33
C GLU A 703 -34.74 12.07 -16.21
N GLY A 704 -34.40 12.46 -14.98
CA GLY A 704 -33.32 13.42 -14.69
C GLY A 704 -31.95 12.97 -15.20
N TYR A 705 -31.62 11.67 -15.10
CA TYR A 705 -30.37 11.13 -15.61
C TYR A 705 -30.33 11.09 -17.15
N CYS A 706 -31.46 10.73 -17.78
CA CYS A 706 -31.56 10.58 -19.23
C CYS A 706 -31.58 11.92 -19.99
N ILE A 707 -32.17 12.97 -19.41
CA ILE A 707 -32.26 14.31 -20.03
C ILE A 707 -30.90 15.02 -20.06
N ARG A 708 -29.98 14.67 -19.16
CA ARG A 708 -28.66 15.31 -19.06
C ARG A 708 -27.78 14.99 -20.26
N ASN A 709 -26.92 15.96 -20.60
CA ASN A 709 -25.83 15.74 -21.54
C ASN A 709 -24.83 14.72 -20.96
N LYS A 710 -24.08 14.03 -21.83
CA LYS A 710 -23.13 12.97 -21.42
C LYS A 710 -22.16 13.43 -20.32
N GLU A 711 -21.70 14.68 -20.37
CA GLU A 711 -20.68 15.24 -19.46
C GLU A 711 -21.25 15.67 -18.09
N GLU A 712 -22.58 15.76 -17.98
CA GLU A 712 -23.30 16.21 -16.79
C GLU A 712 -23.82 15.05 -15.93
N ARG A 713 -23.69 13.82 -16.43
CA ARG A 713 -24.11 12.59 -15.76
C ARG A 713 -23.02 12.17 -14.78
N ASP A 714 -23.40 12.03 -13.52
CA ASP A 714 -22.50 11.67 -12.44
C ASP A 714 -22.79 10.25 -11.91
N SER A 715 -21.87 9.71 -11.10
CA SER A 715 -21.96 8.33 -10.60
C SER A 715 -23.01 8.13 -9.52
N THR A 716 -23.55 9.19 -8.89
CA THR A 716 -24.47 9.04 -7.75
C THR A 716 -25.79 8.38 -8.13
N VAL A 717 -26.29 8.59 -9.36
CA VAL A 717 -27.49 7.89 -9.84
C VAL A 717 -27.22 6.38 -9.95
N ILE A 718 -26.05 5.99 -10.48
CA ILE A 718 -25.66 4.58 -10.57
C ILE A 718 -25.63 3.96 -9.17
N TRP A 719 -25.08 4.67 -8.18
CA TRP A 719 -25.06 4.22 -6.79
C TRP A 719 -26.44 4.11 -6.13
N ILE A 720 -27.39 4.98 -6.47
CA ILE A 720 -28.78 4.85 -6.02
C ILE A 720 -29.34 3.49 -6.47
N TYR A 721 -29.21 3.16 -7.74
CA TYR A 721 -29.74 1.90 -8.28
C TYR A 721 -28.96 0.67 -7.81
N TYR A 722 -27.64 0.79 -7.66
CA TYR A 722 -26.82 -0.23 -7.02
C TYR A 722 -27.37 -0.56 -5.62
N HIS A 723 -27.56 0.44 -4.77
CA HIS A 723 -28.05 0.22 -3.40
C HIS A 723 -29.51 -0.24 -3.38
N LEU A 724 -30.37 0.26 -4.27
CA LEU A 724 -31.74 -0.25 -4.35
C LEU A 724 -31.75 -1.75 -4.70
N ILE A 725 -31.00 -2.21 -5.72
CA ILE A 725 -30.98 -3.63 -6.09
C ILE A 725 -30.30 -4.48 -5.01
N ASN A 726 -29.19 -4.03 -4.45
CA ASN A 726 -28.43 -4.77 -3.44
C ASN A 726 -29.25 -5.00 -2.17
N GLU A 727 -30.03 -3.99 -1.77
CA GLU A 727 -30.70 -4.01 -0.47
C GLU A 727 -32.14 -4.56 -0.51
N LEU A 728 -32.81 -4.55 -1.67
CA LEU A 728 -34.19 -5.04 -1.81
C LEU A 728 -34.31 -6.57 -1.63
N GLU A 729 -35.51 -7.02 -1.29
CA GLU A 729 -35.88 -8.45 -1.37
C GLU A 729 -36.05 -8.91 -2.83
N GLU A 730 -35.73 -10.18 -3.11
CA GLU A 730 -35.73 -10.80 -4.45
C GLU A 730 -36.98 -10.50 -5.29
N GLU A 731 -38.17 -10.55 -4.69
CA GLU A 731 -39.43 -10.31 -5.41
C GLU A 731 -39.55 -8.86 -5.90
N SER A 732 -39.00 -7.90 -5.15
CA SER A 732 -39.01 -6.48 -5.49
C SER A 732 -37.89 -6.08 -6.46
N LYS A 733 -36.81 -6.87 -6.54
CA LYS A 733 -35.72 -6.63 -7.51
C LYS A 733 -36.21 -6.69 -8.96
N LYS A 734 -37.24 -7.50 -9.24
CA LYS A 734 -37.91 -7.57 -10.55
C LYS A 734 -38.54 -6.25 -11.01
N GLN A 735 -38.95 -5.39 -10.07
CA GLN A 735 -39.54 -4.08 -10.42
C GLN A 735 -38.46 -3.10 -10.88
N ILE A 736 -37.25 -3.18 -10.31
CA ILE A 736 -36.12 -2.32 -10.68
C ILE A 736 -35.33 -2.87 -11.87
N SER A 737 -35.35 -4.19 -12.08
CA SER A 737 -34.63 -4.84 -13.18
C SER A 737 -35.10 -4.42 -14.58
N VAL A 738 -36.11 -3.57 -14.71
CA VAL A 738 -36.47 -2.98 -16.02
C VAL A 738 -35.56 -1.77 -16.34
N TYR A 739 -34.93 -1.16 -15.34
CA TYR A 739 -34.21 0.10 -15.50
C TYR A 739 -32.70 -0.04 -15.71
N TYR A 740 -32.12 -1.24 -15.53
CA TYR A 740 -30.66 -1.43 -15.74
C TYR A 740 -30.23 -0.98 -17.13
N HIS A 741 -31.06 -1.25 -18.16
CA HIS A 741 -30.72 -0.95 -19.55
C HIS A 741 -30.49 0.55 -19.75
N TYR A 742 -31.41 1.39 -19.25
CA TYR A 742 -31.28 2.85 -19.34
C TYR A 742 -30.02 3.37 -18.64
N ILE A 743 -29.69 2.83 -17.47
CA ILE A 743 -28.51 3.26 -16.71
C ILE A 743 -27.25 2.84 -17.45
N ILE A 744 -27.16 1.59 -17.89
CA ILE A 744 -25.98 1.05 -18.56
C ILE A 744 -25.76 1.76 -19.91
N GLU A 745 -26.80 1.86 -20.74
CA GLU A 745 -26.72 2.54 -22.04
C GLU A 745 -26.24 3.99 -21.89
N LYS A 746 -26.86 4.78 -21.00
CA LYS A 746 -26.52 6.19 -20.79
C LYS A 746 -25.17 6.39 -20.12
N THR A 747 -24.71 5.43 -19.33
CA THR A 747 -23.36 5.46 -18.72
C THR A 747 -22.30 5.14 -19.77
N ILE A 748 -22.59 4.22 -20.68
CA ILE A 748 -21.66 3.78 -21.72
C ILE A 748 -21.38 4.90 -22.73
N GLU A 749 -22.37 5.73 -23.07
CA GLU A 749 -22.17 6.96 -23.86
C GLU A 749 -21.06 7.88 -23.31
N ILE A 750 -20.77 7.79 -22.01
CA ILE A 750 -19.72 8.57 -21.33
C ILE A 750 -18.34 7.92 -21.52
N ILE A 751 -18.28 6.59 -21.40
CA ILE A 751 -17.02 5.85 -21.26
C ILE A 751 -16.48 5.22 -22.56
N GLN A 752 -17.23 5.29 -23.66
CA GLN A 752 -16.88 4.71 -24.97
C GLN A 752 -15.65 5.31 -25.66
N GLY A 753 -15.16 6.48 -25.24
CA GLY A 753 -14.10 7.22 -25.95
C GLY A 753 -12.67 6.70 -25.69
N ASP A 754 -12.38 6.28 -24.46
CA ASP A 754 -11.04 5.87 -24.03
C ASP A 754 -11.13 4.96 -22.79
N ASN A 755 -9.99 4.50 -22.24
CA ASN A 755 -9.92 3.58 -21.08
C ASN A 755 -9.50 4.28 -19.76
N ILE A 756 -9.35 5.62 -19.76
CA ILE A 756 -8.76 6.40 -18.67
C ILE A 756 -9.79 7.39 -18.07
N SER A 757 -10.56 8.09 -18.90
CA SER A 757 -11.49 9.13 -18.50
C SER A 757 -12.63 8.57 -17.65
N TYR A 758 -13.17 9.41 -16.76
CA TYR A 758 -14.30 9.12 -15.88
C TYR A 758 -14.13 7.85 -15.01
N PRO A 759 -13.02 7.74 -14.26
CA PRO A 759 -12.72 6.56 -13.42
C PRO A 759 -13.84 6.24 -12.43
N ASP A 760 -14.34 7.26 -11.72
CA ASP A 760 -15.44 7.20 -10.76
C ASP A 760 -16.72 6.60 -11.34
N ILE A 761 -17.04 6.96 -12.58
CA ILE A 761 -18.24 6.49 -13.28
C ILE A 761 -18.05 5.04 -13.74
N ARG A 762 -16.86 4.68 -14.22
CA ARG A 762 -16.54 3.29 -14.57
C ARG A 762 -16.61 2.39 -13.36
N GLU A 763 -16.03 2.79 -12.24
CA GLU A 763 -16.07 2.00 -11.00
C GLU A 763 -17.51 1.79 -10.53
N ALA A 764 -18.34 2.84 -10.54
CA ALA A 764 -19.75 2.73 -10.23
C ALA A 764 -20.49 1.81 -11.22
N LEU A 765 -20.22 1.92 -12.53
CA LEU A 765 -20.83 1.07 -13.55
C LEU A 765 -20.52 -0.40 -13.33
N PHE A 766 -19.25 -0.76 -13.08
CA PHE A 766 -18.86 -2.15 -12.94
C PHE A 766 -19.34 -2.77 -11.63
N SER A 767 -19.34 -2.01 -10.52
CA SER A 767 -20.03 -2.45 -9.30
C SER A 767 -21.54 -2.64 -9.54
N PHE A 768 -22.18 -1.76 -10.33
CA PHE A 768 -23.58 -1.92 -10.73
C PHE A 768 -23.82 -3.15 -11.61
N ILE A 769 -22.97 -3.40 -12.61
CA ILE A 769 -23.04 -4.59 -13.47
C ILE A 769 -22.92 -5.86 -12.62
N ARG A 770 -22.01 -5.92 -11.65
CA ARG A 770 -21.88 -7.07 -10.75
C ARG A 770 -23.20 -7.36 -10.02
N ILE A 771 -23.83 -6.34 -9.42
CA ILE A 771 -25.12 -6.47 -8.74
C ILE A 771 -26.25 -6.87 -9.71
N VAL A 772 -26.26 -6.31 -10.92
CA VAL A 772 -27.23 -6.69 -11.97
C VAL A 772 -27.07 -8.16 -12.36
N ILE A 773 -25.84 -8.67 -12.51
CA ILE A 773 -25.59 -10.08 -12.79
C ILE A 773 -25.98 -10.96 -11.58
N GLU A 774 -25.65 -10.51 -10.37
CA GLU A 774 -25.94 -11.24 -9.14
C GLU A 774 -27.43 -11.42 -8.89
N TYR A 775 -28.28 -10.46 -9.27
CA TYR A 775 -29.71 -10.53 -8.92
C TYR A 775 -30.67 -10.53 -10.10
N CYS A 776 -30.29 -9.98 -11.26
CA CYS A 776 -31.20 -9.82 -12.39
C CYS A 776 -30.89 -10.75 -13.57
N SER A 777 -29.74 -11.45 -13.59
CA SER A 777 -29.30 -12.27 -14.74
C SER A 777 -30.34 -13.28 -15.25
N GLU A 778 -31.07 -13.95 -14.36
CA GLU A 778 -32.10 -14.92 -14.77
C GLU A 778 -33.30 -14.26 -15.44
N VAL A 779 -33.72 -13.11 -14.91
CA VAL A 779 -34.83 -12.31 -15.45
C VAL A 779 -34.44 -11.74 -16.81
N ILE A 780 -33.23 -11.17 -16.92
CA ILE A 780 -32.69 -10.63 -18.18
C ILE A 780 -32.56 -11.74 -19.22
N CYS A 781 -32.03 -12.90 -18.83
CA CYS A 781 -31.91 -14.05 -19.73
C CYS A 781 -33.26 -14.54 -20.25
N ALA A 782 -34.33 -14.46 -19.44
CA ALA A 782 -35.67 -14.86 -19.86
C ALA A 782 -36.38 -13.80 -20.71
N SER A 783 -36.16 -12.51 -20.42
CA SER A 783 -36.86 -11.39 -21.09
C SER A 783 -36.14 -10.88 -22.33
N ASN A 784 -34.81 -10.70 -22.26
CA ASN A 784 -33.97 -10.16 -23.32
C ASN A 784 -32.56 -10.80 -23.32
N PRO A 785 -32.37 -11.96 -23.97
CA PRO A 785 -31.07 -12.62 -24.07
C PRO A 785 -29.95 -11.78 -24.70
N GLN A 786 -30.28 -10.82 -25.56
CA GLN A 786 -29.29 -9.96 -26.21
C GLN A 786 -28.59 -9.02 -25.21
N ASP A 787 -29.33 -8.54 -24.22
CA ASP A 787 -28.74 -7.72 -23.15
C ASP A 787 -27.74 -8.53 -22.32
N MET A 788 -28.01 -9.83 -22.09
CA MET A 788 -27.03 -10.70 -21.43
C MET A 788 -25.76 -10.88 -22.26
N PHE A 789 -25.86 -11.00 -23.58
CA PHE A 789 -24.66 -11.04 -24.44
C PHE A 789 -23.84 -9.76 -24.32
N TYR A 790 -24.51 -8.61 -24.31
CA TYR A 790 -23.85 -7.32 -24.16
C TYR A 790 -23.17 -7.16 -22.79
N LEU A 791 -23.84 -7.58 -21.71
CA LEU A 791 -23.26 -7.58 -20.36
C LEU A 791 -22.02 -8.47 -20.27
N ILE A 792 -22.02 -9.64 -20.90
CA ILE A 792 -20.85 -10.53 -20.95
C ILE A 792 -19.69 -9.85 -21.71
N ASP A 793 -19.97 -9.14 -22.80
CA ASP A 793 -18.94 -8.41 -23.54
C ASP A 793 -18.34 -7.27 -22.69
N LEU A 794 -19.16 -6.56 -21.91
CA LEU A 794 -18.68 -5.56 -20.95
C LEU A 794 -17.82 -6.17 -19.84
N ILE A 795 -18.23 -7.31 -19.29
CA ILE A 795 -17.47 -8.04 -18.27
C ILE A 795 -16.11 -8.49 -18.83
N ASN A 796 -16.08 -9.01 -20.06
CA ASN A 796 -14.83 -9.39 -20.72
C ASN A 796 -13.90 -8.18 -20.94
N TRP A 797 -14.46 -7.04 -21.35
CA TRP A 797 -13.70 -5.79 -21.43
C TRP A 797 -13.16 -5.37 -20.06
N GLY A 798 -13.97 -5.48 -19.01
CA GLY A 798 -13.58 -5.12 -17.64
C GLY A 798 -12.48 -6.03 -17.07
N ASN A 799 -12.47 -7.32 -17.44
CA ASN A 799 -11.40 -8.27 -17.08
C ASN A 799 -10.04 -7.93 -17.72
N GLN A 800 -10.02 -7.16 -18.80
CA GLN A 800 -8.78 -6.69 -19.45
C GLN A 800 -8.36 -5.30 -18.96
N HIS A 801 -9.11 -4.70 -18.05
CA HIS A 801 -8.91 -3.31 -17.67
C HIS A 801 -7.74 -3.14 -16.69
N HIS A 802 -6.85 -2.17 -16.93
CA HIS A 802 -5.73 -1.87 -16.02
C HIS A 802 -6.16 -1.32 -14.65
N ASN A 803 -7.43 -0.90 -14.48
CA ASN A 803 -7.97 -0.55 -13.17
C ASN A 803 -8.31 -1.81 -12.39
N ARG A 804 -7.55 -2.07 -11.32
CA ARG A 804 -7.76 -3.20 -10.41
C ARG A 804 -9.22 -3.34 -9.93
N HIS A 805 -9.90 -2.24 -9.56
CA HIS A 805 -11.30 -2.30 -9.10
C HIS A 805 -12.25 -2.82 -10.19
N ILE A 806 -12.07 -2.35 -11.42
CA ILE A 806 -12.90 -2.77 -12.57
C ILE A 806 -12.64 -4.23 -12.90
N ASN A 807 -11.37 -4.64 -12.89
CA ASN A 807 -10.97 -6.03 -13.11
C ASN A 807 -11.53 -6.97 -12.04
N GLU A 808 -11.44 -6.60 -10.76
CA GLU A 808 -11.96 -7.38 -9.63
C GLU A 808 -13.50 -7.52 -9.69
N GLU A 809 -14.24 -6.42 -9.88
CA GLU A 809 -15.71 -6.45 -9.99
C GLU A 809 -16.19 -7.26 -11.21
N SER A 810 -15.46 -7.16 -12.34
CA SER A 810 -15.78 -7.93 -13.55
C SER A 810 -15.49 -9.42 -13.39
N SER A 811 -14.38 -9.75 -12.76
CA SER A 811 -14.00 -11.14 -12.49
C SER A 811 -15.01 -11.78 -11.56
N GLU A 812 -15.45 -11.06 -10.53
CA GLU A 812 -16.49 -11.53 -9.61
C GLU A 812 -17.85 -11.65 -10.31
N ALA A 813 -18.24 -10.70 -11.15
CA ALA A 813 -19.46 -10.80 -11.95
C ALA A 813 -19.45 -12.05 -12.85
N LEU A 814 -18.32 -12.34 -13.51
CA LEU A 814 -18.16 -13.55 -14.33
C LEU A 814 -18.24 -14.81 -13.48
N ASN A 815 -17.61 -14.83 -12.31
CA ASN A 815 -17.63 -15.96 -11.39
C ASN A 815 -19.06 -16.26 -10.89
N ILE A 816 -19.81 -15.22 -10.52
CA ILE A 816 -21.22 -15.32 -10.13
C ILE A 816 -22.04 -15.91 -11.29
N LEU A 817 -21.85 -15.42 -12.52
CA LEU A 817 -22.56 -15.91 -13.71
C LEU A 817 -22.26 -17.39 -14.00
N LEU A 818 -20.99 -17.80 -13.90
CA LEU A 818 -20.56 -19.20 -14.06
C LEU A 818 -21.12 -20.09 -12.94
N THR A 819 -21.13 -19.60 -11.70
CA THR A 819 -21.70 -20.31 -10.55
C THR A 819 -23.21 -20.52 -10.73
N LYS A 820 -23.96 -19.49 -11.08
CA LYS A 820 -25.41 -19.61 -11.32
C LYS A 820 -25.76 -20.54 -12.48
N SER A 821 -25.01 -20.48 -13.57
CA SER A 821 -25.23 -21.36 -14.72
C SER A 821 -24.92 -22.82 -14.38
N PHE A 822 -23.70 -23.12 -13.91
CA PHE A 822 -23.23 -24.51 -13.76
C PHE A 822 -23.56 -25.16 -12.41
N ILE A 823 -23.44 -24.42 -11.30
CA ILE A 823 -23.66 -24.95 -9.95
C ILE A 823 -25.15 -24.96 -9.61
N MET A 824 -25.86 -23.86 -9.88
CA MET A 824 -27.32 -23.77 -9.66
C MET A 824 -28.14 -24.38 -10.81
N ARG A 825 -27.46 -24.89 -11.85
CA ARG A 825 -28.04 -25.59 -13.00
C ARG A 825 -29.09 -24.79 -13.79
N ASN A 826 -28.89 -23.48 -13.94
CA ASN A 826 -29.76 -22.65 -14.75
C ASN A 826 -29.49 -22.88 -16.26
N VAL A 827 -30.37 -23.66 -16.91
CA VAL A 827 -30.21 -24.10 -18.31
C VAL A 827 -30.17 -22.94 -19.29
N ASN A 828 -30.94 -21.86 -19.05
CA ASN A 828 -30.98 -20.71 -19.95
C ASN A 828 -29.64 -19.95 -19.91
N LEU A 829 -29.09 -19.74 -18.72
CA LEU A 829 -27.77 -19.13 -18.56
C LEU A 829 -26.64 -20.01 -19.13
N MET A 830 -26.72 -21.33 -18.98
CA MET A 830 -25.77 -22.25 -19.64
C MET A 830 -25.81 -22.10 -21.17
N GLY A 831 -26.99 -21.92 -21.76
CA GLY A 831 -27.15 -21.69 -23.20
C GLY A 831 -26.40 -20.44 -23.66
N ILE A 832 -26.60 -19.31 -22.97
CA ILE A 832 -25.91 -18.05 -23.26
C ILE A 832 -24.39 -18.19 -23.11
N ILE A 833 -23.92 -18.81 -22.03
CA ILE A 833 -22.49 -18.99 -21.78
C ILE A 833 -21.85 -19.89 -22.83
N LYS A 834 -22.55 -20.94 -23.28
CA LYS A 834 -22.08 -21.81 -24.36
C LYS A 834 -21.83 -21.01 -25.65
N GLU A 835 -22.70 -20.07 -25.98
CA GLU A 835 -22.55 -19.23 -27.17
C GLU A 835 -21.40 -18.21 -27.04
N LYS A 836 -21.18 -17.67 -25.83
CA LYS A 836 -20.07 -16.72 -25.56
C LYS A 836 -18.77 -17.37 -25.07
N TYR A 837 -18.71 -18.70 -24.96
CA TYR A 837 -17.59 -19.41 -24.34
C TYR A 837 -16.22 -19.00 -24.93
N ASN A 838 -16.10 -18.99 -26.26
CA ASN A 838 -14.86 -18.60 -26.92
C ASN A 838 -14.48 -17.14 -26.63
N SER A 839 -15.46 -16.23 -26.59
CA SER A 839 -15.22 -14.81 -26.24
C SER A 839 -14.69 -14.67 -24.82
N ILE A 840 -15.29 -15.38 -23.87
CA ILE A 840 -14.86 -15.39 -22.46
C ILE A 840 -13.44 -15.95 -22.32
N VAL A 841 -13.16 -17.10 -22.95
CA VAL A 841 -11.84 -17.75 -22.86
C VAL A 841 -10.75 -16.88 -23.48
N ILE A 842 -10.97 -16.34 -24.69
CA ILE A 842 -10.02 -15.41 -25.33
C ILE A 842 -9.84 -14.17 -24.45
N GLY A 843 -10.94 -13.66 -23.88
CA GLY A 843 -10.94 -12.53 -22.96
C GLY A 843 -9.98 -12.72 -21.79
N LEU A 844 -10.07 -13.88 -21.12
CA LEU A 844 -9.24 -14.26 -19.98
C LEU A 844 -7.79 -14.55 -20.37
N ILE A 845 -7.54 -15.20 -21.52
CA ILE A 845 -6.18 -15.46 -22.01
C ILE A 845 -5.46 -14.14 -22.27
N ASN A 846 -6.11 -13.20 -22.94
CA ASN A 846 -5.50 -11.89 -23.22
C ASN A 846 -5.22 -11.12 -21.92
N ALA A 847 -6.12 -11.17 -20.94
CA ALA A 847 -5.89 -10.57 -19.64
C ALA A 847 -4.67 -11.18 -18.91
N SER A 848 -4.43 -12.49 -19.06
CA SER A 848 -3.27 -13.18 -18.49
C SER A 848 -1.96 -12.97 -19.24
N ALA A 849 -1.99 -12.53 -20.50
CA ALA A 849 -0.80 -12.28 -21.33
C ALA A 849 -0.24 -10.86 -21.15
N GLU A 850 -1.06 -9.93 -20.63
CA GLU A 850 -0.67 -8.56 -20.30
C GLU A 850 -0.21 -8.38 -18.83
N CYS A 851 -0.42 -9.39 -17.98
CA CYS A 851 0.14 -9.51 -16.63
C CYS A 851 1.46 -10.28 -16.66
#